data_AF-A0A316F2A8-F1
#
_entry.id   AF-A0A316F2A8-F1
#
_cell.length_a   1.000
_cell.length_b   1.000
_cell.length_c   1.000
_cell.angle_alpha   90.00
_cell.angle_beta   90.00
_cell.angle_gamma   90.00
#
_symmetry.space_group_name_H-M   'P 1'
#
loop_
_entity.id
_entity.type
_entity.pdbx_description
1 polymer ?
#
loop_
_entity_poly.entity_id
_entity_poly.type
_entity_poly.pdbx_seq_one_letter_code
_entity_poly.pdbx_strand_id
1 'polypeptide(L)'
;MSNRKKIPGQNLHQAVLSEIDRLLSRFTSDKKDDRLNEAVRQVTNIIGPAQAELVQSIETLEKHARRNPFTIAFYGETNAGKSIIIDTLRILLGEPTRQQARRQFKAIAAKYGIDEATLSDLEQSIDEQRASLEAMRAQTEERAAQRSSRKHTREQKLLQLREDVDARLRTATVWKKLLHLVRKSPDELELDNAEQHHAQLLVSNADEHREDQASLERAADSLRATEEHLAAAQEELPRLDPYADGDIIGQGLSDFTLECHSYLFEANGQRFELLDVPGIEGKEARVLESILGAVRTAHAVFYITNKAAVPQTGDRKGQGTLEKISAHLGDHTEVWAIYNKRINSTIPLDSDALLNDDDRDGLSSLDHAMKEHLGPQYQGHISLSAQPAFLAVADYLVPGSDRARKRAKFLKKWDAQTVLSKSRFQAFIKQLTGSMLEDCEARIRAANARKVQHAVEAIIGKLAQLQKETIGPLAEEFRNDWKHVDKQLDLAVEGLDQAVKSVALQAAERFKQQVRVQVYQRIEGDIGNDALKTALKTIVGTEQAALETQLSKQMKEKVDAFRTEVAETIERFSQRMVSLLDIYQSKGAGAQFDLNWTFDFRSKSGVDYTKLLVAGAALVVGIMAGGPVAIGLAVATFLVSAGMAVRSLFDSKYKKAQQRLAADKNIERVIDSLRRAMEGNRSTLMDSVEVQIESIKTQLRQSVDAAIEVNSALKDACRNLKRYSETISETEDILI
;
A
#
# COMPACT_ATOMS: atom_id res chain seq x y z
N MET A 1 37.53 13.27 -10.60
CA MET A 1 37.06 13.27 -9.19
C MET A 1 36.11 14.44 -9.02
N SER A 2 34.81 14.20 -9.18
CA SER A 2 33.77 15.23 -9.05
C SER A 2 33.28 15.27 -7.61
N ASN A 3 33.25 16.48 -7.04
CA ASN A 3 33.03 16.77 -5.63
C ASN A 3 31.53 16.53 -5.27
N ARG A 4 31.14 15.26 -5.08
CA ARG A 4 29.82 14.90 -4.52
C ARG A 4 29.85 15.22 -3.02
N LYS A 5 29.22 16.32 -2.61
CA LYS A 5 28.97 16.64 -1.19
C LYS A 5 28.28 15.43 -0.54
N LYS A 6 28.95 14.77 0.41
CA LYS A 6 28.33 13.82 1.35
C LYS A 6 27.21 14.54 2.08
N ILE A 7 26.00 14.00 2.02
CA ILE A 7 24.86 14.45 2.83
C ILE A 7 25.10 13.89 4.24
N PRO A 8 25.26 14.72 5.29
CA PRO A 8 25.62 14.25 6.61
C PRO A 8 24.41 13.67 7.35
N GLY A 9 24.54 12.45 7.86
CA GLY A 9 23.92 11.92 9.08
C GLY A 9 22.39 11.96 9.27
N GLN A 10 21.60 12.43 8.30
CA GLN A 10 20.14 12.37 8.37
C GLN A 10 19.64 11.01 7.90
N ASN A 11 18.69 10.44 8.63
CA ASN A 11 18.02 9.19 8.29
C ASN A 11 17.59 9.26 6.82
N LEU A 12 17.79 8.22 6.01
CA LEU A 12 17.48 8.25 4.56
C LEU A 12 16.03 8.70 4.29
N HIS A 13 15.12 8.31 5.20
CA HIS A 13 13.75 8.80 5.29
C HIS A 13 13.64 10.32 5.46
N GLN A 14 14.40 10.89 6.40
CA GLN A 14 14.51 12.35 6.58
C GLN A 14 15.11 13.02 5.36
N ALA A 15 16.03 12.38 4.63
CA ALA A 15 16.58 12.94 3.39
C ALA A 15 15.49 13.04 2.30
N VAL A 16 14.69 11.99 2.09
CA VAL A 16 13.55 11.99 1.15
C VAL A 16 12.51 13.04 1.55
N LEU A 17 12.14 13.07 2.84
CA LEU A 17 11.20 14.08 3.37
C LEU A 17 11.75 15.50 3.22
N SER A 18 13.02 15.72 3.54
CA SER A 18 13.67 17.04 3.42
C SER A 18 13.80 17.52 1.98
N GLU A 19 13.91 16.62 1.00
CA GLU A 19 13.94 17.00 -0.40
C GLU A 19 12.54 17.39 -0.89
N ILE A 20 11.51 16.67 -0.45
CA ILE A 20 10.12 17.03 -0.75
C ILE A 20 9.77 18.36 -0.08
N ASP A 21 10.16 18.55 1.18
CA ASP A 21 10.03 19.84 1.87
C ASP A 21 10.85 20.92 1.18
N ARG A 22 12.04 20.61 0.66
CA ARG A 22 12.81 21.56 -0.17
C ARG A 22 12.09 21.92 -1.44
N LEU A 23 11.47 20.95 -2.09
CA LEU A 23 10.64 21.17 -3.27
C LEU A 23 9.53 22.15 -2.94
N LEU A 24 8.78 21.89 -1.86
CA LEU A 24 7.69 22.73 -1.38
C LEU A 24 8.18 24.10 -0.90
N SER A 25 9.38 24.18 -0.33
CA SER A 25 10.00 25.45 0.10
C SER A 25 10.41 26.34 -1.08
N ARG A 26 10.80 25.76 -2.22
CA ARG A 26 11.05 26.51 -3.47
C ARG A 26 9.79 27.11 -4.04
N PHE A 27 8.64 26.49 -3.78
CA PHE A 27 7.36 27.04 -4.16
C PHE A 27 6.91 28.09 -3.15
N THR A 28 6.98 27.85 -1.84
CA THR A 28 6.47 28.75 -0.78
C THR A 28 7.30 30.00 -0.49
N SER A 29 8.39 30.27 -1.23
CA SER A 29 9.19 31.47 -1.02
C SER A 29 8.41 32.73 -1.37
N ASP A 30 8.37 33.66 -0.40
CA ASP A 30 7.73 34.98 -0.38
C ASP A 30 8.17 35.87 -1.57
N LYS A 31 7.69 35.55 -2.77
CA LYS A 31 7.83 36.43 -3.93
C LYS A 31 6.70 37.46 -3.81
N LYS A 32 7.02 38.74 -4.02
CA LYS A 32 6.07 39.88 -4.01
C LYS A 32 4.95 39.80 -5.07
N ASP A 33 4.77 38.64 -5.71
CA ASP A 33 3.86 38.39 -6.81
C ASP A 33 2.78 37.38 -6.40
N ASP A 34 1.59 37.88 -6.12
CA ASP A 34 0.42 37.10 -5.71
C ASP A 34 0.03 36.02 -6.74
N ARG A 35 0.32 36.22 -8.03
CA ARG A 35 -0.02 35.25 -9.09
C ARG A 35 0.92 34.05 -9.06
N LEU A 36 2.20 34.31 -8.82
CA LEU A 36 3.18 33.25 -8.63
C LEU A 36 2.89 32.45 -7.36
N ASN A 37 2.50 33.13 -6.27
CA ASN A 37 2.14 32.50 -5.00
C ASN A 37 0.88 31.59 -5.12
N GLU A 38 -0.05 31.90 -6.02
CA GLU A 38 -1.22 31.07 -6.28
C GLU A 38 -0.88 29.81 -7.10
N ALA A 39 -0.08 29.94 -8.18
CA ALA A 39 0.42 28.79 -8.93
C ALA A 39 1.25 27.84 -8.03
N VAL A 40 2.07 28.42 -7.15
CA VAL A 40 2.81 27.77 -6.08
C VAL A 40 1.89 27.02 -5.11
N ARG A 41 0.80 27.64 -4.65
CA ARG A 41 -0.18 27.01 -3.73
C ARG A 41 -0.84 25.81 -4.39
N GLN A 42 -1.13 25.90 -5.67
CA GLN A 42 -1.81 24.84 -6.41
C GLN A 42 -0.89 23.65 -6.65
N VAL A 43 0.38 23.88 -6.99
CA VAL A 43 1.41 22.84 -7.00
C VAL A 43 1.57 22.20 -5.62
N THR A 44 1.53 23.01 -4.56
CA THR A 44 1.56 22.53 -3.17
C THR A 44 0.33 21.68 -2.83
N ASN A 45 -0.86 22.02 -3.33
CA ASN A 45 -2.10 21.22 -3.15
C ASN A 45 -2.09 19.90 -3.92
N ILE A 46 -1.37 19.83 -5.04
CA ILE A 46 -1.19 18.59 -5.83
C ILE A 46 -0.14 17.68 -5.17
N ILE A 47 0.98 18.27 -4.75
CA ILE A 47 2.11 17.53 -4.19
C ILE A 47 1.85 17.17 -2.72
N GLY A 48 1.08 17.96 -1.98
CA GLY A 48 0.78 17.77 -0.56
C GLY A 48 0.14 16.41 -0.24
N PRO A 49 -0.92 15.96 -0.94
CA PRO A 49 -1.49 14.63 -0.75
C PRO A 49 -0.51 13.49 -1.07
N ALA A 50 0.27 13.63 -2.15
CA ALA A 50 1.30 12.64 -2.50
C ALA A 50 2.44 12.60 -1.47
N GLN A 51 2.81 13.76 -0.92
CA GLN A 51 3.71 13.87 0.22
C GLN A 51 3.11 13.22 1.46
N ALA A 52 1.84 13.49 1.78
CA ALA A 52 1.17 12.92 2.95
C ALA A 52 1.07 11.39 2.83
N GLU A 53 0.79 10.86 1.65
CA GLU A 53 0.80 9.42 1.36
C GLU A 53 2.21 8.83 1.52
N LEU A 54 3.25 9.54 1.09
CA LEU A 54 4.64 9.11 1.30
C LEU A 54 5.05 9.17 2.76
N VAL A 55 4.73 10.27 3.45
CA VAL A 55 4.99 10.48 4.87
C VAL A 55 4.30 9.38 5.64
N GLN A 56 3.02 9.15 5.40
CA GLN A 56 2.27 8.07 6.05
C GLN A 56 2.85 6.69 5.71
N SER A 57 3.28 6.45 4.46
CA SER A 57 3.94 5.19 4.08
C SER A 57 5.28 5.02 4.79
N ILE A 58 6.08 6.08 4.87
CA ILE A 58 7.37 6.13 5.57
C ILE A 58 7.18 5.99 7.08
N GLU A 59 6.23 6.68 7.68
CA GLU A 59 5.89 6.60 9.11
C GLU A 59 5.31 5.24 9.45
N THR A 60 4.49 4.65 8.58
CA THR A 60 4.02 3.27 8.72
C THR A 60 5.21 2.30 8.63
N LEU A 61 6.14 2.53 7.70
CA LEU A 61 7.37 1.76 7.63
C LEU A 61 8.24 1.98 8.87
N GLU A 62 8.40 3.19 9.41
CA GLU A 62 9.18 3.44 10.63
C GLU A 62 8.52 2.85 11.88
N LYS A 63 7.18 2.89 11.95
CA LYS A 63 6.37 2.38 13.06
C LYS A 63 6.24 0.86 13.03
N HIS A 64 6.26 0.25 11.85
CA HIS A 64 6.03 -1.18 11.67
C HIS A 64 7.23 -1.97 11.12
N ALA A 65 8.33 -1.33 10.73
CA ALA A 65 9.60 -2.02 10.45
C ALA A 65 10.12 -2.60 11.76
N ARG A 66 9.74 -3.84 12.03
CA ARG A 66 10.29 -4.61 13.14
C ARG A 66 11.78 -4.78 12.88
N ARG A 67 12.61 -4.02 13.61
CA ARG A 67 14.07 -4.05 13.49
C ARG A 67 14.68 -5.39 13.95
N ASN A 68 13.96 -6.13 14.79
CA ASN A 68 14.24 -7.47 15.30
C ASN A 68 12.96 -7.96 16.01
N PRO A 69 12.43 -9.18 15.78
CA PRO A 69 13.00 -10.29 15.00
C PRO A 69 12.67 -10.29 13.49
N PHE A 70 13.36 -11.13 12.70
CA PHE A 70 13.02 -11.36 11.29
C PHE A 70 11.64 -12.01 11.17
N THR A 71 10.65 -11.24 10.75
CA THR A 71 9.27 -11.71 10.61
C THR A 71 9.00 -12.41 9.27
N ILE A 72 8.46 -13.64 9.33
CA ILE A 72 8.00 -14.43 8.18
C ILE A 72 6.49 -14.67 8.33
N ALA A 73 5.69 -14.27 7.34
CA ALA A 73 4.26 -14.55 7.34
C ALA A 73 3.93 -15.88 6.65
N PHE A 74 3.14 -16.72 7.31
CA PHE A 74 2.53 -17.91 6.74
C PHE A 74 1.16 -17.54 6.18
N TYR A 75 1.11 -17.39 4.86
CA TYR A 75 -0.03 -16.94 4.09
C TYR A 75 -0.50 -18.09 3.19
N GLY A 76 -1.78 -18.35 2.98
CA GLY A 76 -2.15 -19.47 2.10
C GLY A 76 -3.62 -19.88 2.13
N GLU A 77 -3.96 -20.84 1.27
CA GLU A 77 -5.32 -21.37 1.12
C GLU A 77 -5.83 -21.96 2.43
N THR A 78 -7.15 -21.87 2.62
CA THR A 78 -7.86 -22.52 3.73
C THR A 78 -7.59 -24.03 3.68
N ASN A 79 -7.27 -24.64 4.82
CA ASN A 79 -6.96 -26.07 4.91
C ASN A 79 -5.71 -26.52 4.08
N ALA A 80 -4.79 -25.63 3.72
CA ALA A 80 -3.53 -26.00 3.07
C ALA A 80 -2.54 -26.73 4.02
N GLY A 81 -2.83 -26.79 5.32
CA GLY A 81 -2.00 -27.42 6.34
C GLY A 81 -0.96 -26.50 6.98
N LYS A 82 -1.18 -25.18 6.89
CA LYS A 82 -0.39 -24.12 7.53
C LYS A 82 -0.12 -24.39 9.02
N SER A 83 -1.17 -24.63 9.82
CA SER A 83 -1.05 -24.88 11.26
C SER A 83 -0.25 -26.15 11.57
N ILE A 84 -0.26 -27.15 10.69
CA ILE A 84 0.55 -28.38 10.85
C ILE A 84 2.03 -28.03 10.69
N ILE A 85 2.39 -27.23 9.69
CA ILE A 85 3.78 -26.80 9.47
C ILE A 85 4.25 -25.97 10.67
N ILE A 86 3.47 -24.94 11.05
CA ILE A 86 3.79 -24.07 12.19
C ILE A 86 3.98 -24.89 13.46
N ASP A 87 3.07 -25.81 13.77
CA ASP A 87 3.19 -26.59 15.01
C ASP A 87 4.37 -27.56 15.00
N THR A 88 4.68 -28.14 13.83
CA THR A 88 5.89 -28.95 13.65
C THR A 88 7.15 -28.11 13.89
N LEU A 89 7.18 -26.86 13.40
CA LEU A 89 8.28 -25.91 13.66
C LEU A 89 8.37 -25.55 15.15
N ARG A 90 7.24 -25.27 15.81
CA ARG A 90 7.18 -24.98 17.26
C ARG A 90 7.80 -26.09 18.09
N ILE A 91 7.56 -27.33 17.70
CA ILE A 91 8.16 -28.51 18.32
C ILE A 91 9.66 -28.61 18.03
N LEU A 92 10.05 -28.62 16.75
CA LEU A 92 11.43 -28.89 16.32
C LEU A 92 12.42 -27.80 16.71
N LEU A 93 11.97 -26.54 16.75
CA LEU A 93 12.81 -25.38 17.07
C LEU A 93 12.63 -24.88 18.50
N GLY A 94 11.84 -25.58 19.32
CA GLY A 94 11.75 -25.28 20.75
C GLY A 94 11.02 -23.99 21.10
N GLU A 95 9.92 -23.68 20.42
CA GLU A 95 9.15 -22.45 20.67
C GLU A 95 8.66 -22.38 22.14
N PRO A 96 8.84 -21.24 22.85
CA PRO A 96 8.67 -21.18 24.31
C PRO A 96 7.29 -21.60 24.83
N THR A 97 6.19 -21.19 24.19
CA THR A 97 4.83 -21.52 24.64
C THR A 97 4.50 -23.00 24.42
N ARG A 98 4.95 -23.61 23.30
CA ARG A 98 4.87 -25.06 23.07
C ARG A 98 5.67 -25.84 24.10
N GLN A 99 6.87 -25.37 24.46
CA GLN A 99 7.69 -26.01 25.49
C GLN A 99 7.01 -25.94 26.87
N GLN A 100 6.34 -24.83 27.20
CA GLN A 100 5.56 -24.71 28.43
C GLN A 100 4.36 -25.67 28.44
N ALA A 101 3.61 -25.75 27.33
CA ALA A 101 2.49 -26.67 27.19
C ALA A 101 2.94 -28.12 27.39
N ARG A 102 4.05 -28.55 26.77
CA ARG A 102 4.62 -29.90 26.96
C ARG A 102 5.02 -30.20 28.41
N ARG A 103 5.55 -29.21 29.14
CA ARG A 103 5.85 -29.36 30.58
C ARG A 103 4.56 -29.57 31.39
N GLN A 104 3.49 -28.85 31.06
CA GLN A 104 2.18 -28.99 31.72
C GLN A 104 1.56 -30.36 31.39
N PHE A 105 1.59 -30.78 30.13
CA PHE A 105 1.17 -32.12 29.72
C PHE A 105 1.89 -33.19 30.54
N LYS A 106 3.23 -33.13 30.61
CA LYS A 106 4.03 -34.09 31.37
C LYS A 106 3.71 -34.08 32.87
N ALA A 107 3.46 -32.91 33.45
CA ALA A 107 3.12 -32.79 34.87
C ALA A 107 1.76 -33.42 35.18
N ILE A 108 0.75 -33.21 34.33
CA ILE A 108 -0.58 -33.83 34.46
C ILE A 108 -0.47 -35.34 34.24
N ALA A 109 0.20 -35.77 33.16
CA ALA A 109 0.42 -37.18 32.86
C ALA A 109 1.09 -37.94 34.02
N ALA A 110 2.17 -37.38 34.58
CA ALA A 110 2.88 -37.98 35.70
C ALA A 110 2.05 -38.00 37.00
N LYS A 111 1.22 -36.98 37.25
CA LYS A 111 0.38 -36.90 38.45
C LYS A 111 -0.69 -38.00 38.49
N TYR A 112 -1.20 -38.39 37.33
CA TYR A 112 -2.32 -39.34 37.21
C TYR A 112 -1.91 -40.69 36.60
N GLY A 113 -0.62 -40.93 36.36
CA GLY A 113 -0.14 -42.19 35.75
C GLY A 113 -0.63 -42.40 34.31
N ILE A 114 -0.84 -41.31 33.57
CA ILE A 114 -1.43 -41.34 32.22
C ILE A 114 -0.31 -41.38 31.18
N ASP A 115 0.04 -42.58 30.73
CA ASP A 115 0.83 -42.80 29.52
C ASP A 115 0.37 -44.08 28.79
N GLU A 116 0.68 -44.19 27.51
CA GLU A 116 0.19 -45.29 26.66
C GLU A 116 0.64 -46.67 27.16
N ALA A 117 1.86 -46.78 27.71
CA ALA A 117 2.38 -48.05 28.21
C ALA A 117 1.67 -48.43 29.52
N THR A 118 1.57 -47.50 30.47
CA THR A 118 0.88 -47.72 31.75
C THR A 118 -0.59 -48.07 31.55
N LEU A 119 -1.30 -47.40 30.65
CA LEU A 119 -2.70 -47.72 30.34
C LEU A 119 -2.84 -49.11 29.70
N SER A 120 -1.95 -49.46 28.76
CA SER A 120 -1.93 -50.79 28.14
C SER A 120 -1.59 -51.90 29.14
N ASP A 121 -0.66 -51.65 30.06
CA ASP A 121 -0.27 -52.59 31.11
C ASP A 121 -1.42 -52.81 32.10
N LEU A 122 -2.17 -51.75 32.44
CA LEU A 122 -3.38 -51.84 33.26
C LEU A 122 -4.48 -52.65 32.57
N GLU A 123 -4.74 -52.40 31.29
CA GLU A 123 -5.71 -53.16 30.49
C GLU A 123 -5.33 -54.65 30.43
N GLN A 124 -4.05 -54.96 30.15
CA GLN A 124 -3.56 -56.34 30.14
C GLN A 124 -3.68 -56.99 31.54
N SER A 125 -3.33 -56.28 32.60
CA SER A 125 -3.44 -56.79 33.97
C SER A 125 -4.88 -57.09 34.35
N ILE A 126 -5.84 -56.25 33.92
CA ILE A 126 -7.28 -56.48 34.11
C ILE A 126 -7.72 -57.75 33.38
N ASP A 127 -7.31 -57.95 32.13
CA ASP A 127 -7.66 -59.15 31.36
C ASP A 127 -7.08 -60.43 31.99
N GLU A 128 -5.82 -60.38 32.44
CA GLU A 128 -5.16 -61.49 33.15
C GLU A 128 -5.86 -61.81 34.49
N GLN A 129 -6.18 -60.77 35.28
CA GLN A 129 -6.90 -60.91 36.55
C GLN A 129 -8.32 -61.46 36.36
N ARG A 130 -9.03 -61.01 35.32
CA ARG A 130 -10.36 -61.53 34.94
C ARG A 130 -10.29 -63.01 34.58
N ALA A 131 -9.37 -63.39 33.71
CA ALA A 131 -9.17 -64.79 33.32
C ALA A 131 -8.79 -65.67 34.53
N SER A 132 -7.94 -65.15 35.42
CA SER A 132 -7.56 -65.85 36.66
C SER A 132 -8.75 -66.04 37.61
N LEU A 133 -9.57 -64.99 37.79
CA LEU A 133 -10.78 -65.05 38.62
C LEU A 133 -11.80 -66.05 38.07
N GLU A 134 -12.00 -66.09 36.75
CA GLU A 134 -12.87 -67.07 36.09
C GLU A 134 -12.37 -68.51 36.30
N ALA A 135 -11.06 -68.74 36.16
CA ALA A 135 -10.45 -70.05 36.43
C ALA A 135 -10.61 -70.46 37.91
N MET A 136 -10.40 -69.53 38.85
CA MET A 136 -10.62 -69.80 40.29
C MET A 136 -12.08 -70.11 40.60
N ARG A 137 -13.04 -69.43 39.95
CA ARG A 137 -14.49 -69.72 40.10
C ARG A 137 -14.81 -71.14 39.62
N ALA A 138 -14.33 -71.51 38.43
CA ALA A 138 -14.53 -72.86 37.90
C ALA A 138 -13.92 -73.94 38.81
N GLN A 139 -12.71 -73.72 39.32
CA GLN A 139 -12.08 -74.64 40.27
C GLN A 139 -12.85 -74.75 41.59
N THR A 140 -13.37 -73.63 42.09
CA THR A 140 -14.19 -73.59 43.31
C THR A 140 -15.49 -74.35 43.14
N GLU A 141 -16.15 -74.23 41.98
CA GLU A 141 -17.34 -75.00 41.63
C GLU A 141 -17.05 -76.51 41.54
N GLU A 142 -15.93 -76.90 40.93
CA GLU A 142 -15.50 -78.30 40.90
C GLU A 142 -15.25 -78.85 42.30
N ARG A 143 -14.50 -78.12 43.15
CA ARG A 143 -14.29 -78.50 44.55
C ARG A 143 -15.60 -78.56 45.32
N ALA A 144 -16.56 -77.67 45.06
CA ALA A 144 -17.88 -77.70 45.67
C ALA A 144 -18.66 -78.96 45.27
N ALA A 145 -18.63 -79.35 43.99
CA ALA A 145 -19.22 -80.59 43.51
C ALA A 145 -18.56 -81.82 44.16
N GLN A 146 -17.22 -81.84 44.27
CA GLN A 146 -16.48 -82.90 44.96
C GLN A 146 -16.83 -82.97 46.46
N ARG A 147 -16.94 -81.84 47.16
CA ARG A 147 -17.39 -81.78 48.57
C ARG A 147 -18.79 -82.33 48.73
N SER A 148 -19.71 -81.96 47.85
CA SER A 148 -21.09 -82.46 47.84
C SER A 148 -21.14 -83.98 47.65
N SER A 149 -20.37 -84.51 46.69
CA SER A 149 -20.26 -85.96 46.45
C SER A 149 -19.63 -86.70 47.63
N ARG A 150 -18.54 -86.17 48.22
CA ARG A 150 -17.89 -86.71 49.43
C ARG A 150 -18.87 -86.77 50.60
N LYS A 151 -19.64 -85.68 50.82
CA LYS A 151 -20.67 -85.60 51.86
C LYS A 151 -21.77 -86.64 51.64
N HIS A 152 -22.34 -86.69 50.42
CA HIS A 152 -23.41 -87.61 50.08
C HIS A 152 -23.00 -89.09 50.26
N THR A 153 -21.81 -89.45 49.79
CA THR A 153 -21.25 -90.80 49.96
C THR A 153 -21.11 -91.18 51.43
N ARG A 154 -20.67 -90.24 52.28
CA ARG A 154 -20.52 -90.44 53.72
C ARG A 154 -21.88 -90.58 54.42
N GLU A 155 -22.86 -89.76 54.02
CA GLU A 155 -24.24 -89.80 54.54
C GLU A 155 -24.93 -91.13 54.21
N GLN A 156 -24.78 -91.65 52.99
CA GLN A 156 -25.29 -92.96 52.61
C GLN A 156 -24.69 -94.08 53.48
N LYS A 157 -23.36 -94.04 53.70
CA LYS A 157 -22.68 -95.02 54.55
C LYS A 157 -23.15 -94.97 56.01
N LEU A 158 -23.39 -93.76 56.54
CA LEU A 158 -23.95 -93.57 57.87
C LEU A 158 -25.37 -94.13 57.98
N LEU A 159 -26.21 -93.89 56.96
CA LEU A 159 -27.57 -94.41 56.93
C LEU A 159 -27.57 -95.95 56.92
N GLN A 160 -26.71 -96.57 56.11
CA GLN A 160 -26.52 -98.03 56.10
C GLN A 160 -26.06 -98.57 57.47
N LEU A 161 -25.05 -97.96 58.09
CA LEU A 161 -24.58 -98.34 59.42
C LEU A 161 -25.67 -98.22 60.49
N ARG A 162 -26.49 -97.17 60.44
CA ARG A 162 -27.64 -96.99 61.34
C ARG A 162 -28.70 -98.08 61.16
N GLU A 163 -29.06 -98.38 59.91
CA GLU A 163 -30.00 -99.46 59.57
C GLU A 163 -29.49 -100.83 60.04
N ASP A 164 -28.20 -101.12 59.84
CA ASP A 164 -27.56 -102.36 60.26
C ASP A 164 -27.54 -102.53 61.79
N VAL A 165 -27.18 -101.46 62.53
CA VAL A 165 -27.21 -101.44 64.00
C VAL A 165 -28.64 -101.66 64.51
N ASP A 166 -29.64 -100.95 63.96
CA ASP A 166 -31.05 -101.09 64.31
C ASP A 166 -31.59 -102.49 64.03
N ALA A 167 -31.26 -103.08 62.88
CA ALA A 167 -31.67 -104.42 62.50
C ALA A 167 -31.09 -105.50 63.45
N ARG A 168 -29.81 -105.35 63.84
CA ARG A 168 -29.15 -106.23 64.82
C ARG A 168 -29.76 -106.09 66.22
N LEU A 169 -30.11 -104.88 66.65
CA LEU A 169 -30.80 -104.64 67.92
C LEU A 169 -32.20 -105.26 67.94
N ARG A 170 -32.95 -105.19 66.84
CA ARG A 170 -34.30 -105.79 66.73
C ARG A 170 -34.27 -107.32 66.82
N THR A 171 -33.26 -107.95 66.23
CA THR A 171 -33.10 -109.43 66.15
C THR A 171 -32.33 -110.06 67.32
N ALA A 172 -31.80 -109.26 68.25
CA ALA A 172 -31.02 -109.74 69.40
C ALA A 172 -31.87 -110.40 70.52
N THR A 173 -31.29 -111.41 71.19
CA THR A 173 -31.86 -112.10 72.35
C THR A 173 -31.91 -111.21 73.61
N VAL A 174 -32.83 -111.51 74.55
CA VAL A 174 -33.08 -110.69 75.77
C VAL A 174 -31.81 -110.46 76.61
N TRP A 175 -30.91 -111.46 76.73
CA TRP A 175 -29.62 -111.30 77.40
C TRP A 175 -28.74 -110.27 76.65
N LYS A 176 -28.58 -110.38 75.32
CA LYS A 176 -27.79 -109.43 74.51
C LYS A 176 -28.33 -107.99 74.59
N LYS A 177 -29.65 -107.80 74.68
CA LYS A 177 -30.30 -106.49 74.92
C LYS A 177 -30.03 -105.94 76.33
N LEU A 178 -29.85 -106.79 77.34
CA LEU A 178 -29.47 -106.38 78.70
C LEU A 178 -27.97 -106.00 78.80
N LEU A 179 -27.09 -106.75 78.10
CA LEU A 179 -25.64 -106.48 78.01
C LEU A 179 -25.36 -105.15 77.30
N HIS A 180 -26.21 -104.81 76.32
CA HIS A 180 -26.21 -103.57 75.56
C HIS A 180 -26.42 -102.31 76.42
N LEU A 181 -27.18 -102.40 77.52
CA LEU A 181 -27.36 -101.29 78.47
C LEU A 181 -26.11 -100.99 79.32
N VAL A 182 -25.14 -101.92 79.36
CA VAL A 182 -23.93 -101.82 80.19
C VAL A 182 -22.67 -101.63 79.33
N ARG A 183 -22.66 -102.07 78.06
CA ARG A 183 -21.51 -101.96 77.15
C ARG A 183 -21.95 -101.87 75.68
N LYS A 184 -21.46 -100.84 74.98
CA LYS A 184 -21.66 -100.64 73.53
C LYS A 184 -21.13 -101.82 72.71
N SER A 185 -21.85 -102.17 71.65
CA SER A 185 -21.43 -103.17 70.67
C SER A 185 -20.33 -102.65 69.74
N PRO A 186 -19.55 -103.54 69.10
CA PRO A 186 -18.54 -103.14 68.11
C PRO A 186 -19.11 -102.28 66.97
N ASP A 187 -20.34 -102.59 66.52
CA ASP A 187 -21.02 -101.86 65.44
C ASP A 187 -21.44 -100.45 65.86
N GLU A 188 -21.80 -100.25 67.13
CA GLU A 188 -22.13 -98.91 67.67
C GLU A 188 -20.89 -98.04 67.86
N LEU A 189 -19.75 -98.64 68.23
CA LEU A 189 -18.47 -97.94 68.23
C LEU A 189 -18.07 -97.54 66.80
N GLU A 190 -18.36 -98.37 65.81
CA GLU A 190 -18.15 -98.04 64.39
C GLU A 190 -19.09 -96.92 63.92
N LEU A 191 -20.36 -96.93 64.34
CA LEU A 191 -21.31 -95.85 64.06
C LEU A 191 -20.92 -94.54 64.74
N ASP A 192 -20.58 -94.53 66.04
CA ASP A 192 -20.11 -93.34 66.76
C ASP A 192 -18.87 -92.73 66.10
N ASN A 193 -17.89 -93.57 65.73
CA ASN A 193 -16.68 -93.12 65.03
C ASN A 193 -17.02 -92.56 63.63
N ALA A 194 -17.95 -93.19 62.91
CA ALA A 194 -18.41 -92.70 61.61
C ALA A 194 -19.14 -91.35 61.73
N GLU A 195 -19.95 -91.16 62.78
CA GLU A 195 -20.65 -89.90 63.07
C GLU A 195 -19.67 -88.78 63.45
N GLN A 196 -18.67 -89.08 64.29
CA GLN A 196 -17.59 -88.14 64.63
C GLN A 196 -16.81 -87.71 63.39
N HIS A 197 -16.44 -88.66 62.52
CA HIS A 197 -15.76 -88.35 61.27
C HIS A 197 -16.63 -87.58 60.28
N HIS A 198 -17.95 -87.81 60.24
CA HIS A 198 -18.86 -87.02 59.42
C HIS A 198 -19.00 -85.59 59.96
N ALA A 199 -19.09 -85.41 61.27
CA ALA A 199 -19.08 -84.08 61.88
C ALA A 199 -17.77 -83.33 61.57
N GLN A 200 -16.61 -84.01 61.66
CA GLN A 200 -15.32 -83.45 61.24
C GLN A 200 -15.29 -83.08 59.75
N LEU A 201 -15.86 -83.91 58.87
CA LEU A 201 -15.97 -83.63 57.44
C LEU A 201 -16.84 -82.40 57.16
N LEU A 202 -17.94 -82.22 57.88
CA LEU A 202 -18.80 -81.03 57.73
C LEU A 202 -18.08 -79.74 58.13
N VAL A 203 -17.32 -79.77 59.23
CA VAL A 203 -16.48 -78.65 59.66
C VAL A 203 -15.40 -78.35 58.61
N SER A 204 -14.66 -79.38 58.18
CA SER A 204 -13.63 -79.26 57.13
C SER A 204 -14.19 -78.69 55.82
N ASN A 205 -15.35 -79.18 55.36
CA ASN A 205 -15.99 -78.66 54.15
C ASN A 205 -16.44 -77.20 54.30
N ALA A 206 -16.90 -76.81 55.49
CA ALA A 206 -17.29 -75.43 55.78
C ALA A 206 -16.09 -74.49 55.84
N ASP A 207 -14.95 -74.95 56.37
CA ASP A 207 -13.70 -74.21 56.39
C ASP A 207 -13.10 -74.08 54.98
N GLU A 208 -13.04 -75.19 54.20
CA GLU A 208 -12.63 -75.18 52.78
C GLU A 208 -13.49 -74.20 51.96
N HIS A 209 -14.81 -74.19 52.17
CA HIS A 209 -15.71 -73.26 51.49
C HIS A 209 -15.45 -71.80 51.88
N ARG A 210 -15.22 -71.52 53.17
CA ARG A 210 -14.87 -70.17 53.63
C ARG A 210 -13.54 -69.72 53.03
N GLU A 211 -12.56 -70.60 52.91
CA GLU A 211 -11.26 -70.31 52.30
C GLU A 211 -11.35 -70.06 50.79
N ASP A 212 -12.14 -70.88 50.07
CA ASP A 212 -12.44 -70.68 48.65
C ASP A 212 -13.14 -69.30 48.44
N GLN A 213 -14.16 -68.98 49.25
CA GLN A 213 -14.87 -67.69 49.20
C GLN A 213 -13.94 -66.50 49.48
N ALA A 214 -13.15 -66.57 50.55
CA ALA A 214 -12.20 -65.51 50.89
C ALA A 214 -11.11 -65.33 49.83
N SER A 215 -10.75 -66.38 49.09
CA SER A 215 -9.80 -66.30 47.97
C SER A 215 -10.42 -65.64 46.74
N LEU A 216 -11.67 -65.98 46.42
CA LEU A 216 -12.43 -65.34 45.34
C LEU A 216 -12.69 -63.86 45.62
N GLU A 217 -13.06 -63.50 46.85
CA GLU A 217 -13.27 -62.11 47.26
C GLU A 217 -11.99 -61.28 47.13
N ARG A 218 -10.85 -61.79 47.63
CA ARG A 218 -9.54 -61.10 47.47
C ARG A 218 -9.16 -60.89 46.00
N ALA A 219 -9.39 -61.89 45.15
CA ALA A 219 -9.11 -61.77 43.72
C ALA A 219 -10.05 -60.76 43.04
N ALA A 220 -11.34 -60.76 43.40
CA ALA A 220 -12.32 -59.80 42.89
C ALA A 220 -12.03 -58.37 43.35
N ASP A 221 -11.63 -58.16 44.61
CA ASP A 221 -11.26 -56.85 45.14
C ASP A 221 -9.98 -56.33 44.47
N SER A 222 -8.99 -57.19 44.23
CA SER A 222 -7.78 -56.83 43.48
C SER A 222 -8.10 -56.41 42.05
N LEU A 223 -8.98 -57.14 41.36
CA LEU A 223 -9.45 -56.78 40.02
C LEU A 223 -10.15 -55.43 40.03
N ARG A 224 -11.07 -55.23 40.98
CA ARG A 224 -11.82 -53.98 41.14
C ARG A 224 -10.90 -52.78 41.37
N ALA A 225 -9.87 -52.93 42.20
CA ALA A 225 -8.90 -51.87 42.45
C ALA A 225 -8.13 -51.48 41.18
N THR A 226 -7.74 -52.46 40.34
CA THR A 226 -7.09 -52.20 39.05
C THR A 226 -8.06 -51.52 38.06
N GLU A 227 -9.31 -51.97 37.99
CA GLU A 227 -10.36 -51.37 37.15
C GLU A 227 -10.67 -49.92 37.55
N GLU A 228 -10.77 -49.65 38.86
CA GLU A 228 -10.97 -48.29 39.40
C GLU A 228 -9.77 -47.38 39.07
N HIS A 229 -8.55 -47.89 39.14
CA HIS A 229 -7.35 -47.14 38.76
C HIS A 229 -7.35 -46.78 37.26
N LEU A 230 -7.69 -47.74 36.39
CA LEU A 230 -7.81 -47.47 34.95
C LEU A 230 -8.92 -46.44 34.67
N ALA A 231 -10.09 -46.57 35.30
CA ALA A 231 -11.20 -45.64 35.14
C ALA A 231 -10.82 -44.22 35.58
N ALA A 232 -10.14 -44.07 36.73
CA ALA A 232 -9.66 -42.78 37.21
C ALA A 232 -8.64 -42.14 36.27
N ALA A 233 -7.72 -42.92 35.70
CA ALA A 233 -6.77 -42.43 34.71
C ALA A 233 -7.47 -41.99 33.41
N GLN A 234 -8.50 -42.72 32.97
CA GLN A 234 -9.31 -42.38 31.79
C GLN A 234 -10.14 -41.11 31.97
N GLU A 235 -10.69 -40.86 33.17
CA GLU A 235 -11.46 -39.65 33.47
C GLU A 235 -10.60 -38.36 33.35
N GLU A 236 -9.29 -38.51 33.57
CA GLU A 236 -8.33 -37.40 33.57
C GLU A 236 -7.69 -37.15 32.19
N LEU A 237 -7.89 -38.04 31.20
CA LEU A 237 -7.39 -37.89 29.82
C LEU A 237 -7.77 -36.55 29.18
N PRO A 238 -9.02 -36.03 29.28
CA PRO A 238 -9.39 -34.75 28.66
C PRO A 238 -8.61 -33.55 29.21
N ARG A 239 -8.01 -33.64 30.40
CA ARG A 239 -7.17 -32.55 30.94
C ARG A 239 -5.85 -32.38 30.18
N LEU A 240 -5.45 -33.39 29.40
CA LEU A 240 -4.25 -33.33 28.57
C LEU A 240 -4.48 -32.61 27.24
N ASP A 241 -5.72 -32.58 26.72
CA ASP A 241 -6.05 -32.03 25.40
C ASP A 241 -5.53 -30.60 25.16
N PRO A 242 -5.69 -29.63 26.08
CA PRO A 242 -5.22 -28.25 25.85
C PRO A 242 -3.70 -28.11 25.74
N TYR A 243 -2.96 -29.12 26.21
CA TYR A 243 -1.50 -29.12 26.26
C TYR A 243 -0.87 -30.10 25.28
N ALA A 244 -1.70 -30.85 24.54
CA ALA A 244 -1.25 -31.84 23.58
C ALA A 244 -0.59 -31.18 22.36
N ASP A 245 0.33 -31.90 21.74
CA ASP A 245 0.89 -31.51 20.45
C ASP A 245 -0.23 -31.47 19.38
N GLY A 246 -0.22 -30.41 18.56
CA GLY A 246 -1.23 -30.17 17.53
C GLY A 246 -2.52 -29.53 18.03
N ASP A 247 -2.55 -28.90 19.20
CA ASP A 247 -3.72 -28.11 19.66
C ASP A 247 -4.21 -27.12 18.59
N ILE A 248 -3.32 -26.44 17.85
CA ILE A 248 -3.70 -25.50 16.77
C ILE A 248 -4.10 -26.20 15.45
N ILE A 249 -3.94 -27.52 15.35
CA ILE A 249 -4.26 -28.30 14.14
C ILE A 249 -5.72 -28.76 14.19
N GLY A 250 -6.51 -28.42 13.17
CA GLY A 250 -7.86 -28.96 12.99
C GLY A 250 -8.97 -28.27 13.78
N GLN A 251 -8.67 -27.23 14.55
CA GLN A 251 -9.71 -26.41 15.21
C GLN A 251 -10.45 -25.46 14.25
N GLY A 252 -10.02 -25.38 12.98
CA GLY A 252 -10.51 -24.35 12.05
C GLY A 252 -10.21 -22.92 12.51
N LEU A 253 -9.49 -22.73 13.62
CA LEU A 253 -9.19 -21.41 14.18
C LEU A 253 -8.56 -20.53 13.11
N SER A 254 -7.55 -20.97 12.34
CA SER A 254 -6.97 -20.18 11.24
C SER A 254 -7.95 -19.74 10.15
N ASP A 255 -9.09 -20.42 10.03
CA ASP A 255 -10.11 -20.18 9.01
C ASP A 255 -11.25 -19.29 9.56
N PHE A 256 -11.31 -19.06 10.88
CA PHE A 256 -12.32 -18.25 11.59
C PHE A 256 -11.75 -17.16 12.52
N THR A 257 -10.45 -17.17 12.82
CA THR A 257 -9.75 -16.16 13.62
C THR A 257 -9.58 -14.91 12.77
N LEU A 258 -10.06 -13.78 13.29
CA LEU A 258 -9.91 -12.47 12.68
C LEU A 258 -8.54 -11.83 12.97
N GLU A 259 -7.74 -12.45 13.85
CA GLU A 259 -6.48 -11.92 14.37
C GLU A 259 -5.29 -12.80 13.95
N CYS A 260 -4.16 -12.16 13.63
CA CYS A 260 -2.90 -12.85 13.34
C CYS A 260 -2.18 -13.24 14.63
N HIS A 261 -1.79 -14.50 14.76
CA HIS A 261 -0.99 -14.99 15.88
C HIS A 261 0.50 -14.98 15.53
N SER A 262 1.36 -14.73 16.52
CA SER A 262 2.81 -14.76 16.30
C SER A 262 3.52 -15.75 17.21
N TYR A 263 4.56 -16.38 16.67
CA TYR A 263 5.38 -17.38 17.34
C TYR A 263 6.86 -16.99 17.20
N LEU A 264 7.55 -16.87 18.32
CA LEU A 264 8.94 -16.43 18.37
C LEU A 264 9.90 -17.62 18.43
N PHE A 265 10.97 -17.55 17.62
CA PHE A 265 11.98 -18.59 17.51
C PHE A 265 13.39 -18.03 17.63
N GLU A 266 14.32 -18.91 17.98
CA GLU A 266 15.75 -18.65 17.95
C GLU A 266 16.46 -19.85 17.31
N ALA A 267 17.23 -19.61 16.26
CA ALA A 267 18.02 -20.64 15.58
C ALA A 267 19.33 -20.04 15.08
N ASN A 268 20.46 -20.75 15.24
CA ASN A 268 21.78 -20.30 14.80
C ASN A 268 22.16 -18.87 15.27
N GLY A 269 21.72 -18.47 16.48
CA GLY A 269 21.95 -17.13 17.03
C GLY A 269 21.08 -16.02 16.43
N GLN A 270 20.15 -16.35 15.54
CA GLN A 270 19.21 -15.42 14.91
C GLN A 270 17.82 -15.58 15.51
N ARG A 271 17.17 -14.45 15.81
CA ARG A 271 15.78 -14.42 16.29
C ARG A 271 14.85 -14.10 15.13
N PHE A 272 13.83 -14.93 14.96
CA PHE A 272 12.83 -14.76 13.91
C PHE A 272 11.43 -15.03 14.46
N GLU A 273 10.42 -14.52 13.79
CA GLU A 273 9.02 -14.63 14.20
C GLU A 273 8.20 -15.15 13.04
N LEU A 274 7.33 -16.13 13.31
CA LEU A 274 6.36 -16.62 12.35
C LEU A 274 4.99 -16.02 12.64
N LEU A 275 4.39 -15.37 11.65
CA LEU A 275 3.02 -14.87 11.73
C LEU A 275 2.07 -15.89 11.08
N ASP A 276 1.12 -16.40 11.84
CA ASP A 276 0.03 -17.23 11.33
C ASP A 276 -1.08 -16.31 10.80
N VAL A 277 -1.18 -16.19 9.48
CA VAL A 277 -2.15 -15.32 8.81
C VAL A 277 -3.41 -16.11 8.46
N PRO A 278 -4.62 -15.60 8.74
CA PRO A 278 -5.87 -16.27 8.39
C PRO A 278 -5.97 -16.68 6.91
N GLY A 279 -6.74 -17.74 6.63
CA GLY A 279 -6.94 -18.25 5.26
C GLY A 279 -7.56 -17.21 4.32
N ILE A 280 -7.15 -17.23 3.05
CA ILE A 280 -7.50 -16.18 2.05
C ILE A 280 -8.65 -16.55 1.11
N GLU A 281 -9.35 -17.64 1.40
CA GLU A 281 -10.51 -18.08 0.62
C GLU A 281 -11.78 -17.98 1.51
N GLY A 282 -12.57 -16.89 1.40
CA GLY A 282 -13.79 -16.72 2.20
C GLY A 282 -14.38 -15.31 2.33
N LYS A 283 -15.08 -15.02 3.45
CA LYS A 283 -15.74 -13.73 3.75
C LYS A 283 -14.73 -12.65 4.17
N GLU A 284 -13.96 -12.17 3.20
CA GLU A 284 -12.73 -11.37 3.36
C GLU A 284 -12.91 -9.93 3.85
N ALA A 285 -14.08 -9.32 3.66
CA ALA A 285 -14.29 -7.90 4.01
C ALA A 285 -14.05 -7.58 5.50
N ARG A 286 -14.07 -8.59 6.39
CA ARG A 286 -13.85 -8.44 7.83
C ARG A 286 -12.40 -8.66 8.29
N VAL A 287 -11.53 -9.24 7.46
CA VAL A 287 -10.18 -9.70 7.86
C VAL A 287 -9.07 -9.05 7.02
N LEU A 288 -9.44 -8.33 5.95
CA LEU A 288 -8.52 -7.75 4.98
C LEU A 288 -7.46 -6.85 5.64
N GLU A 289 -7.84 -6.03 6.61
CA GLU A 289 -6.91 -5.10 7.27
C GLU A 289 -5.86 -5.85 8.12
N SER A 290 -6.24 -6.91 8.84
CA SER A 290 -5.30 -7.74 9.61
C SER A 290 -4.36 -8.53 8.71
N ILE A 291 -4.88 -9.09 7.61
CA ILE A 291 -4.09 -9.81 6.61
C ILE A 291 -3.09 -8.87 5.93
N LEU A 292 -3.55 -7.71 5.44
CA LEU A 292 -2.70 -6.70 4.83
C LEU A 292 -1.66 -6.18 5.82
N GLY A 293 -2.04 -5.96 7.09
CA GLY A 293 -1.11 -5.56 8.14
C GLY A 293 0.00 -6.58 8.37
N ALA A 294 -0.33 -7.86 8.55
CA ALA A 294 0.65 -8.92 8.80
C ALA A 294 1.56 -9.18 7.59
N VAL A 295 0.98 -9.17 6.38
CA VAL A 295 1.73 -9.42 5.14
C VAL A 295 2.65 -8.23 4.80
N ARG A 296 2.16 -6.98 4.91
CA ARG A 296 2.98 -5.78 4.65
C ARG A 296 4.13 -5.61 5.64
N THR A 297 3.97 -6.10 6.86
CA THR A 297 4.99 -5.99 7.91
C THR A 297 6.03 -7.12 7.87
N ALA A 298 5.72 -8.25 7.23
CA ALA A 298 6.67 -9.33 7.07
C ALA A 298 7.86 -8.95 6.17
N HIS A 299 9.01 -9.60 6.40
CA HIS A 299 10.21 -9.51 5.56
C HIS A 299 10.21 -10.58 4.46
N ALA A 300 9.63 -11.74 4.77
CA ALA A 300 9.38 -12.83 3.83
C ALA A 300 7.97 -13.40 4.03
N VAL A 301 7.41 -13.99 2.98
CA VAL A 301 6.13 -14.67 3.02
C VAL A 301 6.28 -16.08 2.47
N PHE A 302 5.73 -17.03 3.22
CA PHE A 302 5.49 -18.38 2.73
C PHE A 302 4.03 -18.50 2.29
N TYR A 303 3.83 -18.63 0.98
CA TYR A 303 2.54 -18.98 0.39
C TYR A 303 2.31 -20.49 0.48
N ILE A 304 1.40 -20.94 1.35
CA ILE A 304 1.11 -22.35 1.59
C ILE A 304 -0.02 -22.82 0.69
N THR A 305 0.24 -23.86 -0.10
CA THR A 305 -0.79 -24.55 -0.88
C THR A 305 -0.65 -26.07 -0.73
N ASN A 306 -1.76 -26.79 -0.89
CA ASN A 306 -1.80 -28.24 -0.93
C ASN A 306 -2.03 -28.78 -2.34
N LYS A 307 -1.99 -27.92 -3.36
CA LYS A 307 -2.19 -28.27 -4.77
C LYS A 307 -0.91 -27.99 -5.55
N ALA A 308 -0.45 -28.98 -6.31
CA ALA A 308 0.59 -28.79 -7.31
C ALA A 308 -0.05 -28.21 -8.58
N ALA A 309 -0.59 -27.00 -8.51
CA ALA A 309 -1.26 -26.34 -9.64
C ALA A 309 -1.29 -24.83 -9.44
N VAL A 310 -1.43 -24.09 -10.54
CA VAL A 310 -1.59 -22.64 -10.51
C VAL A 310 -2.84 -22.28 -9.67
N PRO A 311 -2.73 -21.33 -8.72
CA PRO A 311 -3.90 -20.84 -7.98
C PRO A 311 -4.98 -20.30 -8.92
N GLN A 312 -6.27 -20.41 -8.55
CA GLN A 312 -7.35 -19.93 -9.41
C GLN A 312 -7.21 -18.45 -9.71
N THR A 313 -7.34 -18.09 -10.99
CA THR A 313 -7.48 -16.69 -11.45
C THR A 313 -8.93 -16.25 -11.39
N GLY A 314 -9.15 -14.95 -11.28
CA GLY A 314 -10.47 -14.35 -11.11
C GLY A 314 -11.35 -14.48 -12.36
N ASP A 315 -12.67 -14.38 -12.16
CA ASP A 315 -13.65 -14.22 -13.24
C ASP A 315 -14.21 -12.79 -13.29
N ARG A 316 -15.20 -12.51 -14.14
CA ARG A 316 -15.84 -11.19 -14.24
C ARG A 316 -16.51 -10.70 -12.93
N LYS A 317 -16.62 -11.54 -11.89
CA LYS A 317 -17.28 -11.22 -10.61
C LYS A 317 -16.31 -11.01 -9.44
N GLY A 318 -15.00 -11.18 -9.61
CA GLY A 318 -14.02 -10.89 -8.56
C GLY A 318 -12.59 -11.37 -8.85
N GLN A 319 -11.64 -10.90 -8.04
CA GLN A 319 -10.25 -11.35 -8.05
C GLN A 319 -10.14 -12.81 -7.60
N GLY A 320 -9.33 -13.62 -8.29
CA GLY A 320 -8.98 -14.97 -7.89
C GLY A 320 -7.88 -15.01 -6.85
N THR A 321 -7.50 -16.20 -6.42
CA THR A 321 -6.45 -16.42 -5.41
C THR A 321 -5.10 -15.85 -5.87
N LEU A 322 -4.77 -15.95 -7.17
CA LEU A 322 -3.51 -15.42 -7.71
C LEU A 322 -3.47 -13.89 -7.72
N GLU A 323 -4.55 -13.22 -8.10
CA GLU A 323 -4.65 -11.76 -8.07
C GLU A 323 -4.67 -11.23 -6.63
N LYS A 324 -5.27 -11.97 -5.69
CA LYS A 324 -5.22 -11.64 -4.25
C LYS A 324 -3.82 -11.79 -3.67
N ILE A 325 -3.11 -12.86 -4.03
CA ILE A 325 -1.68 -13.06 -3.71
C ILE A 325 -0.90 -11.84 -4.21
N SER A 326 -1.05 -11.45 -5.46
CA SER A 326 -0.37 -10.29 -6.04
C SER A 326 -0.77 -8.96 -5.40
N ALA A 327 -2.05 -8.74 -5.08
CA ALA A 327 -2.53 -7.51 -4.47
C ALA A 327 -2.13 -7.36 -2.99
N HIS A 328 -2.04 -8.46 -2.25
CA HIS A 328 -1.72 -8.46 -0.83
C HIS A 328 -0.21 -8.54 -0.56
N LEU A 329 0.50 -9.30 -1.38
CA LEU A 329 1.96 -9.41 -1.32
C LEU A 329 2.55 -8.27 -2.14
N GLY A 330 2.94 -7.19 -1.47
CA GLY A 330 3.56 -6.06 -2.15
C GLY A 330 4.85 -6.45 -2.89
N ASP A 331 5.18 -5.69 -3.93
CA ASP A 331 6.29 -5.85 -4.90
C ASP A 331 7.72 -5.91 -4.31
N HIS A 332 7.87 -6.07 -3.00
CA HIS A 332 9.15 -5.96 -2.27
C HIS A 332 9.34 -7.06 -1.22
N THR A 333 8.35 -7.93 -1.01
CA THR A 333 8.41 -9.00 -0.02
C THR A 333 8.94 -10.26 -0.66
N GLU A 334 9.93 -10.92 -0.06
CA GLU A 334 10.42 -12.19 -0.57
C GLU A 334 9.34 -13.26 -0.44
N VAL A 335 8.96 -13.91 -1.54
CA VAL A 335 7.89 -14.90 -1.54
C VAL A 335 8.43 -16.27 -1.92
N TRP A 336 8.12 -17.27 -1.09
CA TRP A 336 8.29 -18.69 -1.44
C TRP A 336 6.95 -19.38 -1.42
N ALA A 337 6.71 -20.26 -2.40
CA ALA A 337 5.60 -21.20 -2.29
C ALA A 337 6.03 -22.40 -1.43
N ILE A 338 5.17 -22.86 -0.52
CA ILE A 338 5.32 -24.14 0.16
C ILE A 338 4.20 -25.05 -0.32
N TYR A 339 4.55 -26.04 -1.13
CA TYR A 339 3.67 -27.14 -1.48
C TYR A 339 3.67 -28.19 -0.37
N ASN A 340 2.57 -28.23 0.37
CA ASN A 340 2.33 -29.23 1.39
C ASN A 340 1.57 -30.42 0.81
N LYS A 341 2.30 -31.43 0.36
CA LYS A 341 1.71 -32.67 -0.17
C LYS A 341 0.97 -33.43 0.92
N ARG A 342 -0.32 -33.68 0.72
CA ARG A 342 -1.15 -34.40 1.69
C ARG A 342 -0.81 -35.89 1.72
N ILE A 343 -0.27 -36.36 2.84
CA ILE A 343 0.04 -37.77 3.08
C ILE A 343 -0.56 -38.16 4.43
N ASN A 344 -1.56 -39.05 4.40
CA ASN A 344 -2.30 -39.51 5.58
C ASN A 344 -2.04 -40.99 5.91
N SER A 345 -1.22 -41.68 5.12
CA SER A 345 -0.87 -43.09 5.28
C SER A 345 0.62 -43.31 5.02
N THR A 346 1.14 -44.48 5.37
CA THR A 346 2.56 -44.80 5.21
C THR A 346 2.96 -45.11 3.77
N ILE A 347 2.04 -45.59 2.94
CA ILE A 347 2.33 -46.11 1.58
C ILE A 347 3.02 -45.05 0.69
N PRO A 348 2.55 -43.78 0.62
CA PRO A 348 3.20 -42.77 -0.21
C PRO A 348 4.66 -42.44 0.17
N LEU A 349 5.10 -42.78 1.39
CA LEU A 349 6.49 -42.59 1.84
C LEU A 349 7.38 -43.82 1.63
N ASP A 350 6.83 -44.94 1.13
CA ASP A 350 7.63 -46.09 0.72
C ASP A 350 8.56 -45.72 -0.45
N SER A 351 8.12 -44.79 -1.31
CA SER A 351 8.96 -44.15 -2.32
C SER A 351 9.99 -43.21 -1.69
N ASP A 352 11.21 -43.18 -2.21
CA ASP A 352 12.23 -42.18 -1.83
C ASP A 352 11.98 -40.81 -2.49
N ALA A 353 11.20 -40.78 -3.56
CA ALA A 353 10.73 -39.54 -4.18
C ALA A 353 9.37 -39.11 -3.59
N LEU A 354 9.35 -37.97 -2.89
CA LEU A 354 8.12 -37.37 -2.35
C LEU A 354 7.14 -36.94 -3.48
N LEU A 355 7.67 -36.48 -4.61
CA LEU A 355 6.91 -35.93 -5.74
C LEU A 355 6.89 -36.91 -6.91
N ASN A 356 5.72 -37.07 -7.53
CA ASN A 356 5.59 -37.75 -8.83
C ASN A 356 5.79 -36.75 -9.98
N ASP A 357 5.68 -37.21 -11.24
CA ASP A 357 5.91 -36.35 -12.40
C ASP A 357 4.82 -35.29 -12.55
N ASP A 358 3.54 -35.64 -12.33
CA ASP A 358 2.43 -34.69 -12.35
C ASP A 358 2.60 -33.55 -11.32
N ASP A 359 3.08 -33.86 -10.11
CA ASP A 359 3.39 -32.86 -9.08
C ASP A 359 4.46 -31.88 -9.61
N ARG A 360 5.50 -32.40 -10.28
CA ARG A 360 6.61 -31.58 -10.78
C ARG A 360 6.16 -30.65 -11.90
N ASP A 361 5.37 -31.17 -12.84
CA ASP A 361 4.83 -30.39 -13.95
C ASP A 361 3.87 -29.30 -13.46
N GLY A 362 3.02 -29.65 -12.49
CA GLY A 362 2.11 -28.71 -11.84
C GLY A 362 2.83 -27.60 -11.05
N LEU A 363 3.89 -27.94 -10.33
CA LEU A 363 4.73 -26.98 -9.59
C LEU A 363 5.55 -26.08 -10.52
N SER A 364 6.04 -26.62 -11.64
CA SER A 364 6.69 -25.82 -12.70
C SER A 364 5.73 -24.78 -13.27
N SER A 365 4.48 -25.19 -13.51
CA SER A 365 3.41 -24.28 -13.96
C SER A 365 3.09 -23.21 -12.91
N LEU A 366 3.00 -23.60 -11.63
CA LEU A 366 2.83 -22.66 -10.51
C LEU A 366 3.98 -21.65 -10.43
N ASP A 367 5.23 -22.11 -10.54
CA ASP A 367 6.40 -21.24 -10.47
C ASP A 367 6.38 -20.20 -11.60
N HIS A 368 6.00 -20.60 -12.81
CA HIS A 368 5.87 -19.69 -13.95
C HIS A 368 4.83 -18.60 -13.69
N ALA A 369 3.63 -19.00 -13.26
CA ALA A 369 2.53 -18.06 -12.99
C ALA A 369 2.85 -17.11 -11.83
N MET A 370 3.46 -17.61 -10.77
CA MET A 370 3.91 -16.80 -9.63
C MET A 370 5.02 -15.83 -10.04
N LYS A 371 5.97 -16.25 -10.89
CA LYS A 371 7.03 -15.37 -11.40
C LYS A 371 6.50 -14.27 -12.31
N GLU A 372 5.47 -14.56 -13.11
CA GLU A 372 4.81 -13.58 -13.96
C GLU A 372 4.14 -12.46 -13.13
N HIS A 373 3.45 -12.83 -12.05
CA HIS A 373 2.71 -11.88 -11.21
C HIS A 373 3.56 -11.17 -10.15
N LEU A 374 4.55 -11.86 -9.57
CA LEU A 374 5.36 -11.37 -8.46
C LEU A 374 6.81 -11.05 -8.85
N GLY A 375 7.20 -11.24 -10.11
CA GLY A 375 8.50 -10.81 -10.63
C GLY A 375 9.73 -11.38 -9.88
N PRO A 376 10.82 -10.60 -9.72
CA PRO A 376 12.06 -11.07 -9.08
C PRO A 376 11.90 -11.46 -7.60
N GLN A 377 10.81 -11.05 -6.95
CA GLN A 377 10.55 -11.29 -5.53
C GLN A 377 10.18 -12.75 -5.24
N TYR A 378 9.63 -13.46 -6.22
CA TYR A 378 9.36 -14.88 -6.12
C TYR A 378 10.64 -15.73 -6.22
N GLN A 379 10.91 -16.52 -5.18
CA GLN A 379 12.13 -17.32 -5.03
C GLN A 379 11.96 -18.80 -5.42
N GLY A 380 10.75 -19.19 -5.84
CA GLY A 380 10.41 -20.57 -6.18
C GLY A 380 9.66 -21.29 -5.07
N HIS A 381 9.50 -22.60 -5.25
CA HIS A 381 8.73 -23.43 -4.34
C HIS A 381 9.61 -24.34 -3.47
N ILE A 382 9.07 -24.71 -2.31
CA ILE A 382 9.57 -25.75 -1.41
C ILE A 382 8.51 -26.83 -1.33
N SER A 383 8.91 -28.08 -1.51
CA SER A 383 8.01 -29.23 -1.44
C SER A 383 8.25 -30.05 -0.18
N LEU A 384 7.20 -30.24 0.63
CA LEU A 384 7.24 -31.03 1.86
C LEU A 384 5.91 -31.73 2.14
N SER A 385 5.88 -32.59 3.15
CA SER A 385 4.63 -33.13 3.71
C SER A 385 4.59 -32.95 5.23
N ALA A 386 3.76 -32.04 5.70
CA ALA A 386 3.75 -31.63 7.10
C ALA A 386 3.15 -32.69 8.04
N GLN A 387 2.15 -33.44 7.59
CA GLN A 387 1.42 -34.39 8.45
C GLN A 387 2.31 -35.55 8.95
N PRO A 388 3.10 -36.25 8.10
CA PRO A 388 4.04 -37.25 8.60
C PRO A 388 5.14 -36.65 9.47
N ALA A 389 5.63 -35.45 9.12
CA ALA A 389 6.65 -34.75 9.89
C ALA A 389 6.17 -34.42 11.30
N PHE A 390 4.96 -33.86 11.43
CA PHE A 390 4.30 -33.61 12.72
C PHE A 390 4.19 -34.89 13.55
N LEU A 391 3.66 -35.96 12.96
CA LEU A 391 3.49 -37.23 13.68
C LEU A 391 4.83 -37.82 14.15
N ALA A 392 5.91 -37.58 13.43
CA ALA A 392 7.25 -38.04 13.83
C ALA A 392 7.77 -37.34 15.11
N VAL A 393 7.35 -36.10 15.38
CA VAL A 393 7.89 -35.26 16.47
C VAL A 393 6.89 -34.97 17.60
N ALA A 394 5.63 -35.35 17.41
CA ALA A 394 4.56 -35.16 18.37
C ALA A 394 4.60 -36.22 19.47
N ASP A 395 5.44 -36.01 20.48
CA ASP A 395 5.65 -36.94 21.60
C ASP A 395 4.56 -36.83 22.67
N TYR A 396 3.88 -35.69 22.75
CA TYR A 396 2.89 -35.39 23.81
C TYR A 396 1.48 -35.41 23.22
N LEU A 397 1.03 -36.59 22.83
CA LEU A 397 -0.33 -36.82 22.32
C LEU A 397 -1.16 -37.51 23.40
N VAL A 398 -2.45 -37.17 23.46
CA VAL A 398 -3.37 -37.85 24.38
C VAL A 398 -3.41 -39.35 24.03
N PRO A 399 -3.18 -40.25 25.00
CA PRO A 399 -3.22 -41.69 24.77
C PRO A 399 -4.53 -42.16 24.12
N GLY A 400 -4.43 -43.15 23.23
CA GLY A 400 -5.60 -43.66 22.48
C GLY A 400 -6.19 -42.72 21.42
N SER A 401 -5.73 -41.46 21.32
CA SER A 401 -6.21 -40.51 20.29
C SER A 401 -5.93 -41.00 18.87
N ASP A 402 -6.68 -40.49 17.88
CA ASP A 402 -6.42 -40.78 16.46
C ASP A 402 -4.99 -40.39 16.03
N ARG A 403 -4.46 -39.29 16.57
CA ARG A 403 -3.08 -38.85 16.33
C ARG A 403 -2.06 -39.82 16.93
N ALA A 404 -2.25 -40.27 18.17
CA ALA A 404 -1.37 -41.26 18.80
C ALA A 404 -1.32 -42.56 17.99
N ARG A 405 -2.49 -43.06 17.56
CA ARG A 405 -2.59 -44.25 16.71
C ARG A 405 -1.92 -44.06 15.34
N LYS A 406 -2.10 -42.91 14.70
CA LYS A 406 -1.43 -42.58 13.43
C LYS A 406 0.08 -42.50 13.60
N ARG A 407 0.57 -41.80 14.63
CA ARG A 407 1.99 -41.74 14.97
C ARG A 407 2.58 -43.14 15.13
N ALA A 408 1.93 -44.01 15.90
CA ALA A 408 2.37 -45.38 16.09
C ALA A 408 2.49 -46.15 14.76
N LYS A 409 1.55 -45.96 13.81
CA LYS A 409 1.61 -46.59 12.48
C LYS A 409 2.84 -46.15 11.66
N PHE A 410 3.18 -44.85 11.68
CA PHE A 410 4.38 -44.36 11.00
C PHE A 410 5.66 -44.86 11.69
N LEU A 411 5.71 -44.77 13.02
CA LEU A 411 6.89 -45.15 13.80
C LEU A 411 7.16 -46.65 13.86
N LYS A 412 6.15 -47.48 13.56
CA LYS A 412 6.32 -48.93 13.37
C LYS A 412 7.15 -49.28 12.12
N LYS A 413 7.08 -48.45 11.07
CA LYS A 413 7.82 -48.68 9.81
C LYS A 413 9.18 -47.98 9.79
N TRP A 414 9.28 -46.79 10.36
CA TRP A 414 10.47 -45.95 10.29
C TRP A 414 10.67 -45.18 11.59
N ASP A 415 11.91 -44.93 11.99
CA ASP A 415 12.18 -44.01 13.10
C ASP A 415 11.78 -42.56 12.76
N ALA A 416 11.67 -41.72 13.79
CA ALA A 416 11.24 -40.33 13.64
C ALA A 416 12.11 -39.52 12.67
N GLN A 417 13.43 -39.72 12.70
CA GLN A 417 14.37 -39.01 11.82
C GLN A 417 14.18 -39.39 10.35
N THR A 418 13.94 -40.67 10.08
CA THR A 418 13.66 -41.19 8.74
C THR A 418 12.35 -40.62 8.19
N VAL A 419 11.29 -40.53 9.02
CA VAL A 419 10.03 -39.90 8.62
C VAL A 419 10.21 -38.40 8.34
N LEU A 420 11.00 -37.68 9.15
CA LEU A 420 11.33 -36.25 8.92
C LEU A 420 12.12 -36.03 7.62
N SER A 421 13.03 -36.94 7.28
CA SER A 421 13.79 -36.91 6.04
C SER A 421 12.92 -37.21 4.82
N LYS A 422 12.13 -38.30 4.87
CA LYS A 422 11.21 -38.70 3.77
C LYS A 422 10.11 -37.66 3.50
N SER A 423 9.65 -36.97 4.54
CA SER A 423 8.70 -35.84 4.40
C SER A 423 9.36 -34.54 3.91
N ARG A 424 10.68 -34.53 3.72
CA ARG A 424 11.53 -33.37 3.37
C ARG A 424 11.52 -32.24 4.41
N PHE A 425 10.95 -32.46 5.59
CA PHE A 425 10.85 -31.44 6.61
C PHE A 425 12.22 -31.11 7.24
N GLN A 426 13.12 -32.10 7.35
CA GLN A 426 14.49 -31.86 7.80
C GLN A 426 15.27 -30.95 6.84
N ALA A 427 15.10 -31.16 5.53
CA ALA A 427 15.70 -30.29 4.51
C ALA A 427 15.13 -28.87 4.58
N PHE A 428 13.81 -28.74 4.79
CA PHE A 428 13.16 -27.45 4.99
C PHE A 428 13.67 -26.71 6.24
N ILE A 429 13.79 -27.38 7.38
CA ILE A 429 14.38 -26.78 8.60
C ILE A 429 15.80 -26.28 8.35
N LYS A 430 16.63 -27.09 7.68
CA LYS A 430 18.00 -26.70 7.36
C LYS A 430 18.05 -25.47 6.44
N GLN A 431 17.17 -25.42 5.44
CA GLN A 431 17.06 -24.26 4.55
C GLN A 431 16.54 -23.02 5.29
N LEU A 432 15.51 -23.18 6.14
CA LEU A 432 14.91 -22.13 6.95
C LEU A 432 15.93 -21.51 7.90
N THR A 433 16.56 -22.32 8.76
CA THR A 433 17.55 -21.87 9.76
C THR A 433 18.91 -21.52 9.19
N GLY A 434 19.22 -21.98 7.98
CA GLY A 434 20.44 -21.67 7.24
C GLY A 434 20.22 -20.51 6.27
N SER A 435 20.19 -20.79 4.97
CA SER A 435 20.16 -19.78 3.91
C SER A 435 19.01 -18.77 4.00
N MET A 436 17.87 -19.13 4.59
CA MET A 436 16.73 -18.22 4.74
C MET A 436 16.74 -17.38 6.01
N LEU A 437 17.67 -17.60 6.93
CA LEU A 437 17.87 -16.76 8.12
C LEU A 437 19.32 -16.28 8.26
N GLU A 438 20.17 -16.61 7.31
CA GLU A 438 21.51 -16.04 7.18
C GLU A 438 21.41 -14.55 6.84
N ASP A 439 22.16 -13.73 7.59
CA ASP A 439 22.20 -12.28 7.48
C ASP A 439 20.81 -11.60 7.52
N CYS A 440 19.99 -12.01 8.50
CA CYS A 440 18.68 -11.41 8.77
C CYS A 440 18.74 -9.89 8.81
N GLU A 441 19.78 -9.29 9.39
CA GLU A 441 19.91 -7.84 9.44
C GLU A 441 20.07 -7.21 8.05
N ALA A 442 20.95 -7.73 7.17
CA ALA A 442 21.06 -7.23 5.80
C ALA A 442 19.76 -7.42 5.03
N ARG A 443 19.05 -8.53 5.25
CA ARG A 443 17.79 -8.81 4.55
C ARG A 443 16.64 -7.95 5.05
N ILE A 444 16.59 -7.62 6.35
CA ILE A 444 15.68 -6.62 6.92
C ILE A 444 15.97 -5.25 6.31
N ARG A 445 17.25 -4.85 6.22
CA ARG A 445 17.67 -3.59 5.58
C ARG A 445 17.23 -3.54 4.11
N ALA A 446 17.56 -4.57 3.32
CA ALA A 446 17.21 -4.64 1.91
C ALA A 446 15.69 -4.69 1.65
N ALA A 447 14.90 -5.37 2.51
CA ALA A 447 13.45 -5.39 2.40
C ALA A 447 12.85 -4.00 2.69
N ASN A 448 13.33 -3.32 3.74
CA ASN A 448 12.87 -1.98 4.10
C ASN A 448 13.31 -0.92 3.08
N ALA A 449 14.52 -1.00 2.56
CA ALA A 449 15.02 -0.13 1.50
C ALA A 449 14.17 -0.24 0.22
N ARG A 450 13.84 -1.46 -0.19
CA ARG A 450 12.94 -1.71 -1.35
C ARG A 450 11.54 -1.17 -1.13
N LYS A 451 10.98 -1.29 0.09
CA LYS A 451 9.68 -0.70 0.46
C LYS A 451 9.66 0.81 0.24
N VAL A 452 10.71 1.51 0.67
CA VAL A 452 10.87 2.96 0.48
C VAL A 452 11.05 3.30 -1.00
N GLN A 453 11.93 2.58 -1.68
CA GLN A 453 12.21 2.80 -3.11
C GLN A 453 10.93 2.72 -3.94
N HIS A 454 10.11 1.70 -3.70
CA HIS A 454 8.86 1.52 -4.42
C HIS A 454 7.85 2.64 -4.13
N ALA A 455 7.71 3.08 -2.88
CA ALA A 455 6.86 4.21 -2.53
C ALA A 455 7.33 5.51 -3.25
N VAL A 456 8.64 5.72 -3.35
CA VAL A 456 9.22 6.84 -4.10
C VAL A 456 8.98 6.71 -5.61
N GLU A 457 9.15 5.53 -6.19
CA GLU A 457 8.90 5.26 -7.61
C GLU A 457 7.43 5.45 -8.00
N ALA A 458 6.50 5.01 -7.17
CA ALA A 458 5.07 5.23 -7.38
C ALA A 458 4.74 6.73 -7.48
N ILE A 459 5.34 7.55 -6.61
CA ILE A 459 5.14 9.00 -6.62
C ILE A 459 5.84 9.64 -7.81
N ILE A 460 7.06 9.22 -8.15
CA ILE A 460 7.72 9.65 -9.39
C ILE A 460 6.83 9.36 -10.59
N GLY A 461 6.19 8.18 -10.64
CA GLY A 461 5.22 7.81 -11.67
C GLY A 461 4.06 8.78 -11.75
N LYS A 462 3.38 9.05 -10.62
CA LYS A 462 2.27 10.02 -10.54
C LYS A 462 2.69 11.42 -10.99
N LEU A 463 3.81 11.93 -10.48
CA LEU A 463 4.33 13.27 -10.82
C LEU A 463 4.78 13.37 -12.27
N ALA A 464 5.45 12.34 -12.81
CA ALA A 464 5.87 12.30 -14.20
C ALA A 464 4.68 12.23 -15.15
N GLN A 465 3.63 11.48 -14.79
CA GLN A 465 2.39 11.43 -15.57
C GLN A 465 1.72 12.80 -15.60
N LEU A 466 1.52 13.44 -14.44
CA LEU A 466 0.96 14.79 -14.36
C LEU A 466 1.79 15.82 -15.16
N GLN A 467 3.12 15.73 -15.08
CA GLN A 467 4.03 16.57 -15.84
C GLN A 467 3.83 16.38 -17.34
N LYS A 468 3.75 15.13 -17.81
CA LYS A 468 3.69 14.78 -19.23
C LYS A 468 2.32 15.04 -19.85
N GLU A 469 1.25 14.75 -19.12
CA GLU A 469 -0.13 14.77 -19.66
C GLU A 469 -0.82 16.11 -19.45
N THR A 470 -0.39 16.91 -18.47
CA THR A 470 -1.11 18.13 -18.07
C THR A 470 -0.22 19.37 -18.07
N ILE A 471 0.76 19.41 -17.17
CA ILE A 471 1.52 20.64 -16.89
C ILE A 471 2.48 21.01 -18.03
N GLY A 472 3.13 20.01 -18.61
CA GLY A 472 4.07 20.17 -19.71
C GLY A 472 3.43 20.76 -20.97
N PRO A 473 2.37 20.14 -21.51
CA PRO A 473 1.62 20.68 -22.64
C PRO A 473 1.06 22.08 -22.38
N LEU A 474 0.45 22.32 -21.22
CA LEU A 474 -0.10 23.62 -20.85
C LEU A 474 0.96 24.73 -20.86
N ALA A 475 2.13 24.48 -20.26
CA ALA A 475 3.23 25.45 -20.23
C ALA A 475 3.79 25.76 -21.64
N GLU A 476 3.81 24.79 -22.56
CA GLU A 476 4.21 25.04 -23.95
C GLU A 476 3.15 25.84 -24.72
N GLU A 477 1.87 25.53 -24.55
CA GLU A 477 0.78 26.28 -25.18
C GLU A 477 0.77 27.74 -24.72
N PHE A 478 0.90 27.99 -23.41
CA PHE A 478 1.03 29.35 -22.87
C PHE A 478 2.23 30.10 -23.46
N ARG A 479 3.38 29.43 -23.57
CA ARG A 479 4.58 30.03 -24.18
C ARG A 479 4.36 30.41 -25.64
N ASN A 480 3.68 29.55 -26.40
CA ASN A 480 3.41 29.77 -27.81
C ASN A 480 2.39 30.88 -28.04
N ASP A 481 1.32 30.89 -27.25
CA ASP A 481 0.29 31.94 -27.29
C ASP A 481 0.89 33.30 -26.91
N TRP A 482 1.75 33.34 -25.88
CA TRP A 482 2.47 34.56 -25.50
C TRP A 482 3.32 35.13 -26.63
N LYS A 483 4.12 34.29 -27.32
CA LYS A 483 4.92 34.74 -28.47
C LYS A 483 4.06 35.39 -29.56
N HIS A 484 2.83 34.90 -29.75
CA HIS A 484 1.91 35.47 -30.73
C HIS A 484 1.38 36.83 -30.27
N VAL A 485 0.99 36.94 -29.00
CA VAL A 485 0.47 38.18 -28.39
C VAL A 485 1.52 39.27 -28.34
N ASP A 486 2.74 38.95 -27.89
CA ASP A 486 3.87 39.89 -27.85
C ASP A 486 4.09 40.55 -29.21
N LYS A 487 4.13 39.72 -30.27
CA LYS A 487 4.24 40.18 -31.66
C LYS A 487 3.04 41.01 -32.13
N GLN A 488 1.81 40.65 -31.74
CA GLN A 488 0.62 41.43 -32.11
C GLN A 488 0.63 42.82 -31.45
N LEU A 489 1.11 42.91 -30.21
CA LEU A 489 1.26 44.19 -29.53
C LEU A 489 2.33 45.07 -30.19
N ASP A 490 3.46 44.50 -30.61
CA ASP A 490 4.47 45.22 -31.41
C ASP A 490 3.89 45.77 -32.71
N LEU A 491 3.18 44.94 -33.45
CA LEU A 491 2.55 45.34 -34.72
C LEU A 491 1.50 46.43 -34.52
N ALA A 492 0.76 46.43 -33.40
CA ALA A 492 -0.19 47.49 -33.09
C ALA A 492 0.54 48.83 -32.83
N VAL A 493 1.68 48.81 -32.13
CA VAL A 493 2.50 50.01 -31.88
C VAL A 493 3.07 50.55 -33.19
N GLU A 494 3.64 49.69 -34.04
CA GLU A 494 4.13 50.07 -35.38
C GLU A 494 3.00 50.63 -36.25
N GLY A 495 1.81 50.02 -36.20
CA GLY A 495 0.62 50.46 -36.92
C GLY A 495 0.17 51.87 -36.49
N LEU A 496 0.20 52.15 -35.18
CA LEU A 496 -0.10 53.49 -34.67
C LEU A 496 0.92 54.52 -35.15
N ASP A 497 2.22 54.21 -35.09
CA ASP A 497 3.29 55.10 -35.56
C ASP A 497 3.09 55.51 -37.03
N GLN A 498 2.83 54.53 -37.90
CA GLN A 498 2.55 54.78 -39.31
C GLN A 498 1.27 55.59 -39.52
N ALA A 499 0.23 55.33 -38.74
CA ALA A 499 -1.03 56.08 -38.81
C ALA A 499 -0.82 57.55 -38.41
N VAL A 500 -0.10 57.81 -37.31
CA VAL A 500 0.24 59.16 -36.83
C VAL A 500 1.08 59.90 -37.89
N LYS A 501 2.12 59.26 -38.43
CA LYS A 501 2.95 59.81 -39.50
C LYS A 501 2.13 60.20 -40.73
N SER A 502 1.22 59.32 -41.16
CA SER A 502 0.37 59.54 -42.32
C SER A 502 -0.59 60.71 -42.10
N VAL A 503 -1.24 60.78 -40.92
CA VAL A 503 -2.13 61.90 -40.57
C VAL A 503 -1.36 63.22 -40.57
N ALA A 504 -0.16 63.26 -39.97
CA ALA A 504 0.68 64.46 -39.95
C ALA A 504 1.07 64.92 -41.36
N LEU A 505 1.54 64.02 -42.22
CA LEU A 505 1.93 64.34 -43.60
C LEU A 505 0.75 64.89 -44.41
N GLN A 506 -0.42 64.24 -44.33
CA GLN A 506 -1.63 64.69 -45.01
C GLN A 506 -2.10 66.06 -44.50
N ALA A 507 -1.98 66.30 -43.20
CA ALA A 507 -2.36 67.55 -42.57
C ALA A 507 -1.48 68.72 -43.05
N ALA A 508 -0.16 68.54 -43.10
CA ALA A 508 0.76 69.55 -43.67
C ALA A 508 0.48 69.83 -45.15
N GLU A 509 0.27 68.79 -45.96
CA GLU A 509 0.03 68.99 -47.39
C GLU A 509 -1.31 69.69 -47.64
N ARG A 510 -2.38 69.33 -46.91
CA ARG A 510 -3.66 70.05 -46.99
C ARG A 510 -3.51 71.52 -46.62
N PHE A 511 -2.81 71.81 -45.50
CA PHE A 511 -2.53 73.18 -45.10
C PHE A 511 -1.77 73.95 -46.18
N LYS A 512 -0.74 73.33 -46.79
CA LYS A 512 0.02 73.92 -47.92
C LYS A 512 -0.91 74.30 -49.08
N GLN A 513 -1.77 73.37 -49.49
CA GLN A 513 -2.67 73.56 -50.62
C GLN A 513 -3.70 74.65 -50.34
N GLN A 514 -4.33 74.65 -49.16
CA GLN A 514 -5.34 75.65 -48.79
C GLN A 514 -4.77 77.06 -48.72
N VAL A 515 -3.62 77.22 -48.05
CA VAL A 515 -2.92 78.52 -47.98
C VAL A 515 -2.54 79.00 -49.39
N ARG A 516 -1.98 78.12 -50.22
CA ARG A 516 -1.55 78.47 -51.59
C ARG A 516 -2.72 78.92 -52.46
N VAL A 517 -3.85 78.18 -52.44
CA VAL A 517 -5.06 78.52 -53.22
C VAL A 517 -5.59 79.89 -52.81
N GLN A 518 -5.76 80.15 -51.52
CA GLN A 518 -6.31 81.42 -51.04
C GLN A 518 -5.36 82.61 -51.29
N VAL A 519 -4.05 82.42 -51.12
CA VAL A 519 -3.06 83.47 -51.38
C VAL A 519 -2.98 83.79 -52.88
N TYR A 520 -3.03 82.79 -53.75
CA TYR A 520 -2.98 82.99 -55.20
C TYR A 520 -4.21 83.72 -55.73
N GLN A 521 -5.40 83.43 -55.19
CA GLN A 521 -6.62 84.19 -55.51
C GLN A 521 -6.46 85.69 -55.18
N ARG A 522 -5.82 86.02 -54.05
CA ARG A 522 -5.52 87.42 -53.69
C ARG A 522 -4.52 88.06 -54.64
N ILE A 523 -3.49 87.32 -55.07
CA ILE A 523 -2.48 87.78 -56.05
C ILE A 523 -3.12 88.05 -57.43
N GLU A 524 -4.03 87.17 -57.87
CA GLU A 524 -4.73 87.34 -59.15
C GLU A 524 -5.58 88.61 -59.20
N GLY A 525 -6.13 89.03 -58.06
CA GLY A 525 -6.82 90.32 -57.87
C GLY A 525 -5.93 91.57 -57.84
N ASP A 526 -4.64 91.45 -58.20
CA ASP A 526 -3.65 92.55 -58.25
C ASP A 526 -3.41 93.28 -56.91
N ILE A 527 -3.43 92.52 -55.82
CA ILE A 527 -3.18 93.02 -54.46
C ILE A 527 -1.81 93.71 -54.33
N GLY A 528 -1.77 94.80 -53.54
CA GLY A 528 -0.53 95.48 -53.16
C GLY A 528 0.34 94.64 -52.21
N ASN A 529 1.63 94.96 -52.11
CA ASN A 529 2.58 94.14 -51.34
C ASN A 529 2.28 94.11 -49.83
N ASP A 530 1.97 95.25 -49.22
CA ASP A 530 1.63 95.32 -47.79
C ASP A 530 0.29 94.63 -47.50
N ALA A 531 -0.68 94.79 -48.40
CA ALA A 531 -1.96 94.10 -48.32
C ALA A 531 -1.81 92.58 -48.48
N LEU A 532 -0.90 92.12 -49.34
CA LEU A 532 -0.57 90.69 -49.50
C LEU A 532 0.06 90.12 -48.23
N LYS A 533 0.89 90.91 -47.51
CA LYS A 533 1.51 90.47 -46.26
C LYS A 533 0.46 90.23 -45.18
N THR A 534 -0.47 91.17 -45.04
CA THR A 534 -1.60 91.05 -44.12
C THR A 534 -2.51 89.88 -44.53
N ALA A 535 -2.82 89.74 -45.82
CA ALA A 535 -3.64 88.64 -46.32
C ALA A 535 -3.00 87.26 -46.06
N LEU A 536 -1.70 87.11 -46.33
CA LEU A 536 -0.95 85.88 -46.05
C LEU A 536 -0.98 85.54 -44.55
N LYS A 537 -0.75 86.55 -43.68
CA LYS A 537 -0.80 86.37 -42.22
C LYS A 537 -2.18 85.90 -41.75
N THR A 538 -3.25 86.51 -42.26
CA THR A 538 -4.63 86.13 -41.93
C THR A 538 -4.97 84.74 -42.43
N ILE A 539 -4.68 84.43 -43.70
CA ILE A 539 -4.98 83.11 -44.31
C ILE A 539 -4.23 82.01 -43.56
N VAL A 540 -2.94 82.19 -43.31
CA VAL A 540 -2.13 81.22 -42.57
C VAL A 540 -2.68 81.00 -41.15
N GLY A 541 -3.08 82.06 -40.45
CA GLY A 541 -3.68 81.94 -39.11
C GLY A 541 -5.03 81.21 -39.11
N THR A 542 -5.89 81.48 -40.08
CA THR A 542 -7.19 80.79 -40.25
C THR A 542 -6.98 79.29 -40.55
N GLU A 543 -6.12 78.98 -41.52
CA GLU A 543 -5.83 77.59 -41.89
C GLU A 543 -5.12 76.83 -40.77
N GLN A 544 -4.36 77.50 -39.91
CA GLN A 544 -3.72 76.90 -38.76
C GLN A 544 -4.76 76.43 -37.72
N ALA A 545 -5.78 77.25 -37.42
CA ALA A 545 -6.85 76.86 -36.49
C ALA A 545 -7.68 75.67 -37.04
N ALA A 546 -7.94 75.66 -38.35
CA ALA A 546 -8.62 74.54 -39.02
C ALA A 546 -7.77 73.26 -38.97
N LEU A 547 -6.48 73.38 -39.24
CA LEU A 547 -5.50 72.30 -39.16
C LEU A 547 -5.46 71.68 -37.75
N GLU A 548 -5.35 72.49 -36.71
CA GLU A 548 -5.30 72.03 -35.31
C GLU A 548 -6.55 71.21 -34.94
N THR A 549 -7.72 71.71 -35.32
CA THR A 549 -9.00 71.04 -35.06
C THR A 549 -9.08 69.69 -35.78
N GLN A 550 -8.72 69.66 -37.07
CA GLN A 550 -8.79 68.44 -37.87
C GLN A 550 -7.74 67.39 -37.44
N LEU A 551 -6.51 67.84 -37.16
CA LEU A 551 -5.42 67.00 -36.70
C LEU A 551 -5.77 66.33 -35.36
N SER A 552 -6.29 67.11 -34.40
CA SER A 552 -6.73 66.59 -33.10
C SER A 552 -7.79 65.49 -33.25
N LYS A 553 -8.80 65.72 -34.10
CA LYS A 553 -9.84 64.73 -34.37
C LYS A 553 -9.27 63.44 -34.97
N GLN A 554 -8.49 63.54 -36.04
CA GLN A 554 -7.97 62.36 -36.75
C GLN A 554 -6.97 61.57 -35.90
N MET A 555 -6.11 62.25 -35.13
CA MET A 555 -5.21 61.58 -34.21
C MET A 555 -5.96 60.86 -33.09
N LYS A 556 -7.02 61.47 -32.55
CA LYS A 556 -7.86 60.82 -31.53
C LYS A 556 -8.49 59.52 -32.06
N GLU A 557 -9.02 59.56 -33.29
CA GLU A 557 -9.57 58.37 -33.95
C GLU A 557 -8.52 57.25 -34.10
N LYS A 558 -7.25 57.58 -34.44
CA LYS A 558 -6.18 56.57 -34.56
C LYS A 558 -5.74 55.98 -33.22
N VAL A 559 -5.65 56.82 -32.20
CA VAL A 559 -5.33 56.37 -30.84
C VAL A 559 -6.45 55.49 -30.27
N ASP A 560 -7.71 55.87 -30.47
CA ASP A 560 -8.84 55.08 -29.98
C ASP A 560 -8.92 53.72 -30.69
N ALA A 561 -8.64 53.65 -32.00
CA ALA A 561 -8.56 52.39 -32.73
C ALA A 561 -7.44 51.47 -32.20
N PHE A 562 -6.23 52.02 -31.97
CA PHE A 562 -5.11 51.29 -31.37
C PHE A 562 -5.46 50.73 -29.99
N ARG A 563 -6.14 51.51 -29.14
CA ARG A 563 -6.57 51.03 -27.81
C ARG A 563 -7.50 49.83 -27.91
N THR A 564 -8.48 49.87 -28.82
CA THR A 564 -9.41 48.77 -29.04
C THR A 564 -8.66 47.51 -29.47
N GLU A 565 -7.73 47.62 -30.42
CA GLU A 565 -6.93 46.49 -30.90
C GLU A 565 -6.07 45.85 -29.78
N VAL A 566 -5.42 46.67 -28.95
CA VAL A 566 -4.66 46.18 -27.79
C VAL A 566 -5.59 45.52 -26.76
N ALA A 567 -6.73 46.13 -26.45
CA ALA A 567 -7.71 45.58 -25.51
C ALA A 567 -8.21 44.20 -25.95
N GLU A 568 -8.64 44.06 -27.20
CA GLU A 568 -9.13 42.81 -27.78
C GLU A 568 -8.04 41.73 -27.84
N THR A 569 -6.79 42.12 -28.06
CA THR A 569 -5.65 41.19 -28.06
C THR A 569 -5.39 40.62 -26.68
N ILE A 570 -5.39 41.46 -25.65
CA ILE A 570 -5.21 41.04 -24.25
C ILE A 570 -6.40 40.20 -23.79
N GLU A 571 -7.63 40.58 -24.13
CA GLU A 571 -8.84 39.87 -23.74
C GLU A 571 -8.87 38.46 -24.36
N ARG A 572 -8.59 38.34 -25.66
CA ARG A 572 -8.52 37.03 -26.33
C ARG A 572 -7.44 36.14 -25.72
N PHE A 573 -6.27 36.69 -25.39
CA PHE A 573 -5.23 35.95 -24.71
C PHE A 573 -5.70 35.45 -23.34
N SER A 574 -6.30 36.32 -22.53
CA SER A 574 -6.82 35.96 -21.21
C SER A 574 -7.89 34.87 -21.28
N GLN A 575 -8.87 35.00 -22.19
CA GLN A 575 -9.91 33.98 -22.40
C GLN A 575 -9.32 32.63 -22.83
N ARG A 576 -8.30 32.66 -23.69
CA ARG A 576 -7.61 31.44 -24.15
C ARG A 576 -6.84 30.76 -23.03
N MET A 577 -6.12 31.53 -22.20
CA MET A 577 -5.44 31.02 -21.01
C MET A 577 -6.42 30.31 -20.06
N VAL A 578 -7.59 30.91 -19.82
CA VAL A 578 -8.65 30.31 -18.99
C VAL A 578 -9.23 29.04 -19.64
N SER A 579 -9.50 29.06 -20.94
CA SER A 579 -10.06 27.90 -21.65
C SER A 579 -9.09 26.72 -21.71
N LEU A 580 -7.82 26.97 -21.98
CA LEU A 580 -6.79 25.92 -21.94
C LEU A 580 -6.72 25.31 -20.55
N LEU A 581 -6.80 26.14 -19.53
CA LEU A 581 -6.78 25.67 -18.17
C LEU A 581 -7.95 24.73 -17.87
N ASP A 582 -9.18 25.11 -18.24
CA ASP A 582 -10.39 24.29 -18.09
C ASP A 582 -10.30 22.94 -18.84
N ILE A 583 -9.68 22.94 -20.03
CA ILE A 583 -9.43 21.70 -20.81
C ILE A 583 -8.48 20.76 -20.06
N TYR A 584 -7.40 21.29 -19.49
CA TYR A 584 -6.42 20.47 -18.77
C TYR A 584 -6.91 20.08 -17.37
N GLN A 585 -7.82 20.85 -16.77
CA GLN A 585 -8.57 20.49 -15.57
C GLN A 585 -9.53 19.32 -15.84
N SER A 586 -10.35 19.42 -16.88
CA SER A 586 -11.32 18.37 -17.24
C SER A 586 -10.68 17.07 -17.74
N LYS A 587 -9.45 17.13 -18.27
CA LYS A 587 -8.68 15.95 -18.70
C LYS A 587 -7.79 15.36 -17.60
N GLY A 588 -7.42 16.13 -16.57
CA GLY A 588 -6.45 15.74 -15.54
C GLY A 588 -7.01 14.89 -14.39
N ALA A 589 -8.31 14.64 -14.33
CA ALA A 589 -8.95 14.01 -13.18
C ALA A 589 -9.43 12.58 -13.46
N GLY A 590 -8.48 11.66 -13.54
CA GLY A 590 -8.72 10.31 -13.02
C GLY A 590 -8.69 10.38 -11.49
N ALA A 591 -9.81 10.77 -10.85
CA ALA A 591 -10.13 10.66 -9.41
C ALA A 591 -9.11 11.14 -8.33
N GLN A 592 -7.89 11.59 -8.65
CA GLN A 592 -6.79 11.62 -7.67
C GLN A 592 -6.17 13.00 -7.41
N PHE A 593 -6.40 14.01 -8.27
CA PHE A 593 -5.87 15.36 -8.08
C PHE A 593 -6.89 16.42 -8.48
N ASP A 594 -7.22 17.31 -7.54
CA ASP A 594 -8.14 18.44 -7.77
C ASP A 594 -7.33 19.66 -8.23
N LEU A 595 -7.35 19.91 -9.54
CA LEU A 595 -6.59 20.99 -10.18
C LEU A 595 -7.43 22.27 -10.21
N ASN A 596 -7.61 22.95 -9.08
CA ASN A 596 -8.30 24.24 -9.08
C ASN A 596 -7.34 25.39 -9.41
N TRP A 597 -6.99 25.54 -10.68
CA TRP A 597 -6.21 26.65 -11.18
C TRP A 597 -7.11 27.86 -11.43
N THR A 598 -6.74 29.01 -10.87
CA THR A 598 -7.44 30.27 -11.12
C THR A 598 -6.42 31.35 -11.41
N PHE A 599 -6.27 31.70 -12.69
CA PHE A 599 -5.53 32.90 -13.08
C PHE A 599 -6.47 34.10 -12.97
N ASP A 600 -6.35 34.86 -11.88
CA ASP A 600 -7.04 36.14 -11.77
C ASP A 600 -6.31 37.20 -12.60
N PHE A 601 -6.75 37.35 -13.85
CA PHE A 601 -6.31 38.45 -14.71
C PHE A 601 -6.84 39.81 -14.22
N ARG A 602 -7.72 39.84 -13.21
CA ARG A 602 -8.11 41.06 -12.47
C ARG A 602 -7.24 41.15 -11.22
N SER A 603 -6.11 41.86 -11.30
CA SER A 603 -5.22 41.96 -10.13
C SER A 603 -5.91 42.62 -8.92
N LYS A 604 -5.69 42.06 -7.72
CA LYS A 604 -5.98 42.73 -6.43
C LYS A 604 -5.01 43.89 -6.14
N SER A 605 -4.00 44.11 -6.98
CA SER A 605 -3.17 45.33 -6.97
C SER A 605 -3.86 46.56 -7.58
N GLY A 606 -5.12 46.44 -7.99
CA GLY A 606 -5.98 47.57 -8.35
C GLY A 606 -5.81 48.08 -9.77
N VAL A 607 -4.96 47.45 -10.58
CA VAL A 607 -4.74 47.83 -11.97
C VAL A 607 -5.40 46.82 -12.89
N ASP A 608 -6.55 47.24 -13.40
CA ASP A 608 -7.31 46.60 -14.46
C ASP A 608 -6.65 46.96 -15.80
N TYR A 609 -6.35 45.99 -16.67
CA TYR A 609 -5.68 46.27 -17.95
C TYR A 609 -6.50 47.21 -18.85
N THR A 610 -7.83 47.20 -18.70
CA THR A 610 -8.70 48.21 -19.32
C THR A 610 -8.51 49.58 -18.66
N LYS A 611 -8.25 49.66 -17.36
CA LYS A 611 -7.86 50.90 -16.67
C LYS A 611 -6.43 51.35 -17.00
N LEU A 612 -5.48 50.46 -17.33
CA LEU A 612 -4.15 50.83 -17.87
C LEU A 612 -4.29 51.45 -19.26
N LEU A 613 -5.13 50.88 -20.12
CA LEU A 613 -5.50 51.46 -21.42
C LEU A 613 -6.20 52.82 -21.27
N VAL A 614 -7.05 52.98 -20.25
CA VAL A 614 -7.74 54.25 -19.91
C VAL A 614 -6.82 55.26 -19.20
N ALA A 615 -5.85 54.81 -18.39
CA ALA A 615 -4.85 55.68 -17.75
C ALA A 615 -3.82 56.17 -18.78
N GLY A 616 -3.38 55.29 -19.69
CA GLY A 616 -2.64 55.66 -20.89
C GLY A 616 -3.44 56.62 -21.78
N ALA A 617 -4.78 56.56 -21.74
CA ALA A 617 -5.62 57.50 -22.47
C ALA A 617 -5.49 58.94 -21.97
N ALA A 618 -5.43 59.15 -20.66
CA ALA A 618 -5.22 60.49 -20.09
C ALA A 618 -3.85 61.06 -20.48
N LEU A 619 -2.82 60.21 -20.58
CA LEU A 619 -1.46 60.60 -20.97
C LEU A 619 -1.40 60.98 -22.47
N VAL A 620 -2.00 60.19 -23.35
CA VAL A 620 -2.08 60.47 -24.79
C VAL A 620 -2.94 61.70 -25.08
N VAL A 621 -4.08 61.84 -24.40
CA VAL A 621 -4.92 63.04 -24.49
C VAL A 621 -4.18 64.26 -23.94
N GLY A 622 -3.35 64.12 -22.90
CA GLY A 622 -2.50 65.19 -22.36
C GLY A 622 -1.39 65.66 -23.32
N ILE A 623 -0.72 64.73 -24.01
CA ILE A 623 0.26 65.04 -25.07
C ILE A 623 -0.42 65.72 -26.27
N MET A 624 -1.68 65.35 -26.55
CA MET A 624 -2.50 65.96 -27.60
C MET A 624 -3.15 67.29 -27.18
N ALA A 625 -3.41 67.48 -25.89
CA ALA A 625 -4.04 68.68 -25.31
C ALA A 625 -3.01 69.74 -24.87
N GLY A 626 -1.73 69.37 -24.72
CA GLY A 626 -0.61 70.29 -24.45
C GLY A 626 0.15 70.74 -25.70
N GLY A 627 -0.44 70.90 -26.87
CA GLY A 627 -1.55 71.80 -27.16
C GLY A 627 -1.18 72.66 -28.39
N PRO A 628 -2.13 73.45 -28.92
CA PRO A 628 -1.97 74.38 -30.06
C PRO A 628 -0.69 75.26 -30.05
N VAL A 629 -0.03 75.38 -28.90
CA VAL A 629 1.09 76.27 -28.65
C VAL A 629 2.31 75.95 -29.52
N ALA A 630 2.64 74.68 -29.81
CA ALA A 630 3.82 74.36 -30.64
C ALA A 630 3.60 74.60 -32.14
N ILE A 631 2.43 74.21 -32.67
CA ILE A 631 2.04 74.49 -34.07
C ILE A 631 1.80 75.98 -34.25
N GLY A 632 1.15 76.63 -33.27
CA GLY A 632 0.95 78.08 -33.19
C GLY A 632 2.23 78.89 -33.11
N LEU A 633 3.18 78.51 -32.25
CA LEU A 633 4.49 79.17 -32.17
C LEU A 633 5.30 78.95 -33.45
N ALA A 634 5.29 77.75 -34.02
CA ALA A 634 5.99 77.43 -35.27
C ALA A 634 5.48 78.27 -36.44
N VAL A 635 4.16 78.37 -36.61
CA VAL A 635 3.55 79.15 -37.70
C VAL A 635 3.69 80.66 -37.44
N ALA A 636 3.47 81.14 -36.22
CA ALA A 636 3.55 82.56 -35.86
C ALA A 636 4.96 83.14 -35.97
N THR A 637 6.01 82.41 -35.57
CA THR A 637 7.41 82.87 -35.61
C THR A 637 7.89 83.13 -37.04
N PHE A 638 7.44 82.32 -38.01
CA PHE A 638 7.78 82.49 -39.42
C PHE A 638 6.98 83.61 -40.11
N LEU A 639 5.76 83.90 -39.65
CA LEU A 639 4.98 85.05 -40.13
C LEU A 639 5.60 86.41 -39.76
N VAL A 640 6.35 86.47 -38.65
CA VAL A 640 7.05 87.70 -38.19
C VAL A 640 8.35 87.95 -38.98
N SER A 641 8.99 86.92 -39.52
CA SER A 641 10.27 87.01 -40.25
C SER A 641 10.15 87.08 -41.78
N ALA A 642 8.93 87.02 -42.34
CA ALA A 642 8.70 87.10 -43.78
C ALA A 642 8.60 88.55 -44.28
N GLY A 643 9.72 89.11 -44.75
CA GLY A 643 9.73 90.36 -45.54
C GLY A 643 9.43 90.08 -47.01
N MET A 644 8.39 90.71 -47.58
CA MET A 644 8.15 90.70 -49.03
C MET A 644 8.79 91.93 -49.68
N ALA A 645 10.00 91.77 -50.22
CA ALA A 645 10.64 92.82 -51.01
C ALA A 645 10.31 92.61 -52.50
N VAL A 646 9.29 93.31 -53.00
CA VAL A 646 8.96 93.35 -54.44
C VAL A 646 9.26 94.78 -54.92
N ARG A 647 10.25 94.95 -55.81
CA ARG A 647 10.59 96.23 -56.44
C ARG A 647 9.45 96.66 -57.37
N SER A 648 8.96 97.89 -57.23
CA SER A 648 7.89 98.42 -58.07
C SER A 648 8.40 98.63 -59.51
N LEU A 649 7.80 97.92 -60.47
CA LEU A 649 8.01 98.11 -61.92
C LEU A 649 6.66 97.94 -62.63
N PHE A 650 6.45 98.68 -63.73
CA PHE A 650 5.15 98.98 -64.36
C PHE A 650 4.43 97.81 -65.11
N ASP A 651 4.64 96.53 -64.76
CA ASP A 651 3.95 95.36 -65.35
C ASP A 651 3.24 94.47 -64.31
N SER A 652 1.90 94.37 -64.40
CA SER A 652 1.04 93.59 -63.50
C SER A 652 1.29 92.07 -63.59
N LYS A 653 1.66 91.51 -64.75
CA LYS A 653 1.94 90.07 -64.88
C LYS A 653 3.25 89.69 -64.19
N TYR A 654 4.29 90.50 -64.35
CA TYR A 654 5.58 90.29 -63.70
C TYR A 654 5.48 90.43 -62.17
N LYS A 655 4.76 91.43 -61.69
CA LYS A 655 4.47 91.64 -60.25
C LYS A 655 3.79 90.40 -59.64
N LYS A 656 2.75 89.86 -60.29
CA LYS A 656 2.04 88.66 -59.81
C LYS A 656 2.93 87.41 -59.78
N ALA A 657 3.81 87.23 -60.77
CA ALA A 657 4.76 86.12 -60.79
C ALA A 657 5.79 86.20 -59.64
N GLN A 658 6.32 87.40 -59.35
CA GLN A 658 7.22 87.60 -58.20
C GLN A 658 6.50 87.40 -56.86
N GLN A 659 5.27 87.87 -56.73
CA GLN A 659 4.44 87.65 -55.53
C GLN A 659 4.17 86.16 -55.28
N ARG A 660 3.92 85.36 -56.33
CA ARG A 660 3.76 83.90 -56.22
C ARG A 660 5.05 83.22 -55.74
N LEU A 661 6.20 83.59 -56.31
CA LEU A 661 7.51 83.04 -55.90
C LEU A 661 7.83 83.36 -54.43
N ALA A 662 7.55 84.59 -53.99
CA ALA A 662 7.76 85.01 -52.61
C ALA A 662 6.78 84.33 -51.63
N ALA A 663 5.50 84.18 -52.04
CA ALA A 663 4.50 83.43 -51.27
C ALA A 663 4.90 81.96 -51.13
N ASP A 664 5.29 81.29 -52.21
CA ASP A 664 5.71 79.88 -52.19
C ASP A 664 6.91 79.65 -51.26
N LYS A 665 7.92 80.53 -51.32
CA LYS A 665 9.10 80.44 -50.43
C LYS A 665 8.75 80.67 -48.95
N ASN A 666 7.72 81.46 -48.66
CA ASN A 666 7.23 81.67 -47.29
C ASN A 666 6.38 80.48 -46.83
N ILE A 667 5.51 79.96 -47.69
CA ILE A 667 4.66 78.80 -47.43
C ILE A 667 5.54 77.57 -47.14
N GLU A 668 6.57 77.28 -47.95
CA GLU A 668 7.46 76.13 -47.71
C GLU A 668 8.17 76.21 -46.35
N ARG A 669 8.63 77.39 -45.92
CA ARG A 669 9.23 77.56 -44.60
C ARG A 669 8.26 77.28 -43.46
N VAL A 670 7.00 77.69 -43.59
CA VAL A 670 5.94 77.37 -42.63
C VAL A 670 5.67 75.87 -42.62
N ILE A 671 5.63 75.21 -43.79
CA ILE A 671 5.44 73.76 -43.91
C ILE A 671 6.58 72.97 -43.28
N ASP A 672 7.83 73.36 -43.49
CA ASP A 672 8.98 72.67 -42.89
C ASP A 672 9.00 72.82 -41.35
N SER A 673 8.56 73.97 -40.84
CA SER A 673 8.38 74.16 -39.40
C SER A 673 7.25 73.31 -38.84
N LEU A 674 6.12 73.25 -39.57
CA LEU A 674 4.97 72.44 -39.20
C LEU A 674 5.32 70.94 -39.17
N ARG A 675 6.03 70.45 -40.19
CA ARG A 675 6.51 69.06 -40.25
C ARG A 675 7.42 68.71 -39.07
N ARG A 676 8.36 69.59 -38.72
CA ARG A 676 9.25 69.39 -37.56
C ARG A 676 8.50 69.34 -36.24
N ALA A 677 7.51 70.23 -36.04
CA ALA A 677 6.68 70.22 -34.85
C ALA A 677 5.85 68.93 -34.74
N MET A 678 5.27 68.48 -35.86
CA MET A 678 4.52 67.22 -35.88
C MET A 678 5.39 65.98 -35.65
N GLU A 679 6.64 65.96 -36.16
CA GLU A 679 7.57 64.85 -35.92
C GLU A 679 8.01 64.80 -34.44
N GLY A 680 8.26 65.94 -33.80
CA GLY A 680 8.56 65.99 -32.37
C GLY A 680 7.40 65.49 -31.50
N ASN A 681 6.17 65.86 -31.84
CA ASN A 681 4.96 65.37 -31.15
C ASN A 681 4.75 63.87 -31.39
N ARG A 682 5.00 63.37 -32.60
CA ARG A 682 4.97 61.93 -32.92
C ARG A 682 5.97 61.16 -32.07
N SER A 683 7.23 61.59 -32.00
CA SER A 683 8.25 60.95 -31.17
C SER A 683 7.79 60.86 -29.71
N THR A 684 7.34 61.98 -29.14
CA THR A 684 6.88 62.04 -27.74
C THR A 684 5.68 61.11 -27.48
N LEU A 685 4.74 61.04 -28.42
CA LEU A 685 3.60 60.13 -28.36
C LEU A 685 4.07 58.67 -28.39
N MET A 686 4.96 58.31 -29.32
CA MET A 686 5.42 56.93 -29.48
C MET A 686 6.27 56.46 -28.31
N ASP A 687 7.18 57.30 -27.79
CA ASP A 687 7.97 56.99 -26.58
C ASP A 687 7.04 56.65 -25.40
N SER A 688 5.96 57.42 -25.24
CA SER A 688 4.98 57.17 -24.20
C SER A 688 4.17 55.89 -24.42
N VAL A 689 3.82 55.56 -25.67
CA VAL A 689 3.07 54.34 -26.00
C VAL A 689 3.93 53.10 -25.79
N GLU A 690 5.18 53.13 -26.24
CA GLU A 690 6.14 52.03 -26.08
C GLU A 690 6.34 51.68 -24.60
N VAL A 691 6.58 52.67 -23.74
CA VAL A 691 6.74 52.45 -22.29
C VAL A 691 5.51 51.76 -21.66
N GLN A 692 4.30 52.16 -22.07
CA GLN A 692 3.07 51.58 -21.52
C GLN A 692 2.83 50.16 -22.03
N ILE A 693 3.08 49.89 -23.31
CA ILE A 693 2.94 48.56 -23.90
C ILE A 693 3.97 47.59 -23.32
N GLU A 694 5.22 48.02 -23.12
CA GLU A 694 6.24 47.20 -22.46
C GLU A 694 5.90 46.88 -21.01
N SER A 695 5.29 47.82 -20.29
CA SER A 695 4.75 47.55 -18.94
C SER A 695 3.65 46.50 -18.96
N ILE A 696 2.71 46.58 -19.91
CA ILE A 696 1.63 45.59 -20.07
C ILE A 696 2.22 44.22 -20.41
N LYS A 697 3.16 44.16 -21.38
CA LYS A 697 3.81 42.93 -21.78
C LYS A 697 4.52 42.25 -20.63
N THR A 698 5.29 43.01 -19.85
CA THR A 698 6.01 42.51 -18.68
C THR A 698 5.07 41.83 -17.69
N GLN A 699 3.91 42.46 -17.40
CA GLN A 699 2.94 41.90 -16.45
C GLN A 699 2.20 40.66 -16.99
N LEU A 700 1.93 40.59 -18.30
CA LEU A 700 1.30 39.42 -18.91
C LEU A 700 2.27 38.24 -18.99
N ARG A 701 3.54 38.52 -19.33
CA ARG A 701 4.61 37.52 -19.40
C ARG A 701 4.88 36.83 -18.07
N GLN A 702 4.76 37.53 -16.95
CA GLN A 702 4.92 36.94 -15.61
C GLN A 702 4.02 35.72 -15.38
N SER A 703 2.76 35.77 -15.82
CA SER A 703 1.82 34.65 -15.70
C SER A 703 2.24 33.44 -16.55
N VAL A 704 2.86 33.68 -17.69
CA VAL A 704 3.37 32.63 -18.60
C VAL A 704 4.63 32.00 -18.02
N ASP A 705 5.55 32.84 -17.52
CA ASP A 705 6.79 32.40 -16.88
C ASP A 705 6.49 31.58 -15.61
N ALA A 706 5.44 31.92 -14.86
CA ALA A 706 4.97 31.14 -13.71
C ALA A 706 4.61 29.69 -14.09
N ALA A 707 3.83 29.49 -15.16
CA ALA A 707 3.47 28.14 -15.63
C ALA A 707 4.70 27.33 -16.11
N ILE A 708 5.67 28.01 -16.73
CA ILE A 708 6.94 27.40 -17.15
C ILE A 708 7.79 27.01 -15.93
N GLU A 709 7.86 27.87 -14.90
CA GLU A 709 8.59 27.61 -13.65
C GLU A 709 8.02 26.38 -12.93
N VAL A 710 6.69 26.26 -12.87
CA VAL A 710 6.00 25.08 -12.32
C VAL A 710 6.39 23.79 -13.07
N ASN A 711 6.34 23.80 -14.41
CA ASN A 711 6.74 22.64 -15.22
C ASN A 711 8.21 22.26 -14.99
N SER A 712 9.11 23.25 -14.92
CA SER A 712 10.54 23.00 -14.67
C SER A 712 10.78 22.39 -13.29
N ALA A 713 10.13 22.94 -12.26
CA ALA A 713 10.30 22.49 -10.90
C ALA A 713 9.75 21.07 -10.70
N LEU A 714 8.65 20.70 -11.37
CA LEU A 714 8.13 19.32 -11.39
C LEU A 714 9.12 18.35 -12.07
N LYS A 715 9.76 18.74 -13.17
CA LYS A 715 10.82 17.93 -13.82
C LYS A 715 12.02 17.73 -12.89
N ASP A 716 12.44 18.78 -12.19
CA ASP A 716 13.54 18.71 -11.24
C ASP A 716 13.18 17.83 -10.03
N ALA A 717 11.93 17.89 -9.54
CA ALA A 717 11.40 17.01 -8.50
C ALA A 717 11.57 15.53 -8.87
N CYS A 718 11.05 15.15 -10.04
CA CYS A 718 11.15 13.77 -10.52
C CYS A 718 12.60 13.32 -10.67
N ARG A 719 13.48 14.20 -11.17
CA ARG A 719 14.91 13.88 -11.33
C ARG A 719 15.62 13.69 -9.98
N ASN A 720 15.34 14.56 -9.02
CA ASN A 720 15.95 14.47 -7.69
C ASN A 720 15.44 13.24 -6.94
N LEU A 721 14.13 13.01 -6.89
CA LEU A 721 13.53 11.81 -6.28
C LEU A 721 14.09 10.53 -6.91
N LYS A 722 14.24 10.48 -8.23
CA LYS A 722 14.85 9.34 -8.93
C LYS A 722 16.31 9.12 -8.50
N ARG A 723 17.09 10.19 -8.42
CA ARG A 723 18.46 10.11 -7.94
C ARG A 723 18.54 9.62 -6.49
N TYR A 724 17.64 10.07 -5.61
CA TYR A 724 17.57 9.56 -4.24
C TYR A 724 17.24 8.07 -4.25
N SER A 725 16.21 7.65 -5.01
CA SER A 725 15.82 6.25 -5.20
C SER A 725 17.01 5.36 -5.62
N GLU A 726 17.82 5.81 -6.57
CA GLU A 726 19.03 5.10 -7.02
C GLU A 726 20.13 5.10 -5.93
N THR A 727 20.22 6.16 -5.13
CA THR A 727 21.18 6.29 -4.02
C THR A 727 20.79 5.42 -2.82
N ILE A 728 19.50 5.10 -2.63
CA ILE A 728 19.01 4.10 -1.64
C ILE A 728 19.67 2.74 -1.92
N SER A 729 19.82 2.36 -3.19
CA SER A 729 20.50 1.11 -3.57
C SER A 729 22.03 1.15 -3.43
N GLU A 730 22.65 2.34 -3.41
CA GLU A 730 24.13 2.50 -3.40
C GLU A 730 24.73 2.82 -2.02
N THR A 731 23.92 3.25 -1.03
CA THR A 731 24.44 3.80 0.25
C THR A 731 24.16 2.91 1.46
N GLU A 732 24.19 1.59 1.29
CA GLU A 732 24.07 0.62 2.40
C GLU A 732 25.40 0.37 3.16
N ASP A 733 26.36 1.31 3.11
CA ASP A 733 27.60 1.26 3.91
C ASP A 733 27.62 2.28 5.08
N ILE A 734 26.57 3.10 5.29
CA ILE A 734 26.61 4.20 6.28
C ILE A 734 25.54 4.10 7.38
N LEU A 735 24.69 3.08 7.36
CA LEU A 735 23.73 2.83 8.44
C LEU A 735 24.32 1.82 9.43
N ILE A 736 25.00 2.38 10.44
CA ILE A 736 25.52 1.76 11.67
C ILE A 736 24.53 0.78 12.28
#